data_AF-A0A9X1KB20-F1
#
_entry.id   AF-A0A9X1KB20-F1
#
_cell.length_a   1.000
_cell.length_b   1.000
_cell.length_c   1.000
_cell.angle_alpha   90.00
_cell.angle_beta   90.00
_cell.angle_gamma   90.00
#
_symmetry.space_group_name_H-M   'P 1'
#
loop_
_entity.id
_entity.type
_entity.pdbx_description
1 polymer ?
#
loop_
_entity_poly.entity_id
_entity_poly.type
_entity_poly.pdbx_seq_one_letter_code
_entity_poly.pdbx_strand_id
1 'polypeptide(L)'
;MTNTPFDTTQPAQVQGLDGYTVDPIFTVGETIDGYTPPGILDGTGAFELNETTVRVLVNHETANNVGYAYTLENGTSLTGARISYFDIDKRTLQIVDSGLAYDTIYNRAGEIVDEASDLEFSGINRFCSANLMEANHFGSGKGFADTIYFAGEETDGGTQFALDTATNELWALPWLGRAAWESATELDTGNTDQIALLIGDDRETAPLILYVGEKNANGDGSFLDRNGLAEGKLYVWVADDTANASDAIEADPRDFSGSGSSTNGKFVEIDYYRLDLAGTNGYDAQGFATQEKQDALAAAAGAFKFSRPEDVATNPFDGTEAVLASTGRPEVFDGKDTWGTTYKIDVDFGASEITANLNILYDGNDEGNKDFGLRSPDNLDWADNGLIYLQEDRAIGADLFGATSGEEASIWVLDPDAADPAATATRIAQIDRSGVPSDQTDSSPTDIGNWESSGILDVSTLFGNAPGTQFILDVQAHSLRDGNIINVPGVDTDGDGTVEANDNLVQGGQLLFLISPDASLIQDENLVFSSSNADDLVAGVDFDGVNDIVFTGAGNDEVDIPFGGSLAGNNRVFTGSGADIVYVADGDRSFGGSGNDEIDATDATDYRLAGGTGNDIFYLGADGRALGGDGDDQFYVQDGGNNWLSGGAGADQFWILTGDLPGTANTVLDFETGTDVLGIGGQGTGFDFADLTLSGNSIAVGSTTIAILTGINTTSLTAANFAFV
;
A
#
# COMPACT_ATOMS: atom_id res chain seq x y z
N MET A 1 -12.79 5.96 -17.53
CA MET A 1 -11.96 7.15 -17.82
C MET A 1 -10.53 6.67 -17.62
N THR A 2 -9.61 6.98 -18.53
CA THR A 2 -8.20 6.65 -18.31
C THR A 2 -7.70 7.59 -17.22
N ASN A 3 -7.61 7.09 -15.98
CA ASN A 3 -6.99 7.84 -14.89
C ASN A 3 -5.55 8.20 -15.32
N THR A 4 -5.14 9.44 -15.09
CA THR A 4 -3.80 9.88 -15.46
C THR A 4 -2.89 9.54 -14.29
N PRO A 5 -1.82 8.75 -14.49
CA PRO A 5 -0.88 8.47 -13.42
C PRO A 5 -0.42 9.76 -12.74
N PHE A 6 -0.45 9.77 -11.41
CA PHE A 6 -0.09 10.89 -10.56
C PHE A 6 1.19 10.59 -9.81
N ASP A 7 2.05 11.60 -9.74
CA ASP A 7 3.29 11.56 -9.00
C ASP A 7 3.64 12.98 -8.56
N THR A 8 4.13 13.14 -7.34
CA THR A 8 4.45 14.47 -6.81
C THR A 8 5.76 14.98 -7.41
N THR A 9 5.86 16.30 -7.55
CA THR A 9 7.10 16.94 -8.01
C THR A 9 7.75 17.80 -6.92
N GLN A 10 7.20 17.76 -5.71
CA GLN A 10 7.74 18.47 -4.55
C GLN A 10 8.99 17.76 -4.03
N PRO A 11 9.93 18.49 -3.39
CA PRO A 11 11.10 17.88 -2.79
C PRO A 11 10.71 16.90 -1.67
N ALA A 12 11.54 15.87 -1.48
CA ALA A 12 11.34 14.89 -0.41
C ALA A 12 11.47 15.53 0.98
N GLN A 13 10.59 15.14 1.91
CA GLN A 13 10.60 15.57 3.31
C GLN A 13 11.41 14.62 4.22
N VAL A 14 11.94 13.55 3.66
CA VAL A 14 12.84 12.58 4.31
C VAL A 14 14.12 12.51 3.50
N GLN A 15 15.23 12.28 4.17
CA GLN A 15 16.51 11.92 3.58
C GLN A 15 16.90 10.51 4.01
N GLY A 16 17.12 9.63 3.03
CA GLY A 16 17.73 8.32 3.26
C GLY A 16 19.20 8.45 3.68
N LEU A 17 19.62 7.57 4.59
CA LEU A 17 20.97 7.43 5.13
C LEU A 17 21.52 6.04 4.77
N ASP A 18 22.82 5.84 4.91
CA ASP A 18 23.48 4.54 4.68
C ASP A 18 23.16 3.86 3.33
N GLY A 19 22.85 4.66 2.31
CA GLY A 19 22.56 4.21 0.96
C GLY A 19 21.07 4.05 0.65
N TYR A 20 20.20 4.16 1.65
CA TYR A 20 18.76 4.23 1.42
C TYR A 20 18.40 5.44 0.56
N THR A 21 17.41 5.28 -0.31
CA THR A 21 16.85 6.34 -1.15
C THR A 21 15.38 6.54 -0.83
N VAL A 22 14.85 7.71 -1.15
CA VAL A 22 13.44 8.05 -0.96
C VAL A 22 12.81 8.44 -2.28
N ASP A 23 11.54 8.08 -2.46
CA ASP A 23 10.74 8.43 -3.63
C ASP A 23 9.36 8.93 -3.18
N PRO A 24 9.14 10.26 -3.10
CA PRO A 24 7.85 10.80 -2.72
C PRO A 24 6.84 10.64 -3.85
N ILE A 25 5.63 10.17 -3.52
CA ILE A 25 4.57 9.90 -4.50
C ILE A 25 3.36 10.84 -4.35
N PHE A 26 3.19 11.45 -3.18
CA PHE A 26 2.13 12.43 -2.92
C PHE A 26 2.56 13.45 -1.88
N THR A 27 2.25 14.74 -2.10
CA THR A 27 2.45 15.80 -1.11
C THR A 27 1.11 16.46 -0.76
N VAL A 28 0.84 16.66 0.53
CA VAL A 28 -0.42 17.28 0.99
C VAL A 28 -0.58 18.68 0.39
N GLY A 29 -1.78 18.93 -0.14
CA GLY A 29 -2.12 20.12 -0.93
C GLY A 29 -2.29 19.81 -2.43
N GLU A 30 -1.87 18.63 -2.89
CA GLU A 30 -2.11 18.14 -4.24
C GLU A 30 -3.46 17.39 -4.34
N THR A 31 -4.08 17.42 -5.53
CA THR A 31 -5.36 16.76 -5.81
C THR A 31 -5.15 15.67 -6.86
N ILE A 32 -5.61 14.45 -6.56
CA ILE A 32 -5.50 13.26 -7.40
C ILE A 32 -6.91 12.90 -7.88
N ASP A 33 -7.17 12.99 -9.18
CA ASP A 33 -8.47 12.67 -9.80
C ASP A 33 -9.70 13.27 -9.08
N GLY A 34 -9.53 14.45 -8.48
CA GLY A 34 -10.59 15.20 -7.79
C GLY A 34 -10.68 14.93 -6.29
N TYR A 35 -9.88 14.01 -5.75
CA TYR A 35 -9.73 13.78 -4.32
C TYR A 35 -8.50 14.53 -3.77
N THR A 36 -8.62 15.15 -2.60
CA THR A 36 -7.53 15.87 -1.93
C THR A 36 -7.42 15.37 -0.49
N PRO A 37 -6.46 14.52 -0.15
CA PRO A 37 -6.29 14.02 1.21
C PRO A 37 -6.18 15.17 2.24
N PRO A 38 -6.87 15.09 3.40
CA PRO A 38 -7.03 16.21 4.35
C PRO A 38 -5.75 16.63 5.12
N GLY A 39 -4.64 15.91 4.96
CA GLY A 39 -3.40 16.10 5.72
C GLY A 39 -3.41 15.34 7.05
N ILE A 40 -2.33 15.50 7.83
CA ILE A 40 -2.04 14.68 9.02
C ILE A 40 -2.12 13.19 8.67
N LEU A 41 -1.32 12.75 7.69
CA LEU A 41 -1.19 11.32 7.39
C LEU A 41 -0.56 10.60 8.59
N ASP A 42 -0.85 9.32 8.76
CA ASP A 42 -0.48 8.57 9.96
C ASP A 42 -0.50 7.06 9.64
N GLY A 43 -1.05 6.22 10.52
CA GLY A 43 -1.24 4.79 10.31
C GLY A 43 -1.53 4.36 8.89
N THR A 44 -0.76 3.38 8.41
CA THR A 44 -0.80 2.92 7.02
C THR A 44 -0.98 1.39 6.96
N GLY A 45 -1.63 0.92 5.90
CA GLY A 45 -1.79 -0.50 5.61
C GLY A 45 -1.86 -0.72 4.10
N ALA A 46 -1.37 -1.85 3.60
CA ALA A 46 -1.35 -2.12 2.17
C ALA A 46 -1.77 -3.55 1.85
N PHE A 47 -2.40 -3.74 0.70
CA PHE A 47 -2.74 -5.06 0.18
C PHE A 47 -2.78 -5.06 -1.35
N GLU A 48 -2.65 -6.25 -1.94
CA GLU A 48 -2.79 -6.42 -3.39
C GLU A 48 -4.24 -6.18 -3.81
N LEU A 49 -4.49 -5.12 -4.59
CA LEU A 49 -5.81 -4.82 -5.14
C LEU A 49 -6.09 -5.68 -6.37
N ASN A 50 -5.07 -5.82 -7.22
CA ASN A 50 -5.04 -6.70 -8.38
C ASN A 50 -3.57 -6.96 -8.78
N GLU A 51 -3.36 -7.79 -9.79
CA GLU A 51 -2.02 -8.22 -10.21
C GLU A 51 -1.06 -7.05 -10.53
N THR A 52 -1.59 -5.89 -10.95
CA THR A 52 -0.82 -4.70 -11.35
C THR A 52 -0.84 -3.56 -10.33
N THR A 53 -1.65 -3.64 -9.28
CA THR A 53 -1.94 -2.50 -8.39
C THR A 53 -1.94 -2.92 -6.93
N VAL A 54 -1.24 -2.15 -6.11
CA VAL A 54 -1.30 -2.23 -4.64
C VAL A 54 -2.22 -1.11 -4.16
N ARG A 55 -3.16 -1.44 -3.25
CA ARG A 55 -3.93 -0.42 -2.53
C ARG A 55 -3.24 -0.15 -1.21
N VAL A 56 -2.92 1.12 -0.98
CA VAL A 56 -2.43 1.65 0.29
C VAL A 56 -3.55 2.43 0.96
N LEU A 57 -3.81 2.13 2.21
CA LEU A 57 -4.74 2.82 3.09
C LEU A 57 -3.94 3.67 4.06
N VAL A 58 -4.35 4.92 4.25
CA VAL A 58 -3.67 5.87 5.13
C VAL A 58 -4.69 6.60 6.00
N ASN A 59 -4.45 6.59 7.30
CA ASN A 59 -5.23 7.33 8.28
C ASN A 59 -4.99 8.83 8.17
N HIS A 60 -5.97 9.59 8.67
CA HIS A 60 -5.83 11.02 8.83
C HIS A 60 -6.17 11.40 10.27
N GLU A 61 -5.15 11.74 11.06
CA GLU A 61 -5.22 11.95 12.51
C GLU A 61 -5.84 13.31 12.92
N THR A 62 -6.74 13.79 12.07
CA THR A 62 -7.47 15.04 12.28
C THR A 62 -8.50 14.92 13.40
N ALA A 63 -8.68 16.00 14.18
CA ALA A 63 -9.75 16.09 15.16
C ALA A 63 -11.14 16.04 14.49
N ASN A 64 -12.13 15.50 15.19
CA ASN A 64 -13.51 15.26 14.74
C ASN A 64 -14.22 16.43 14.03
N ASN A 65 -13.82 17.67 14.29
CA ASN A 65 -14.45 18.88 13.76
C ASN A 65 -13.57 19.70 12.81
N VAL A 66 -12.48 19.11 12.29
CA VAL A 66 -11.51 19.78 11.42
C VAL A 66 -11.44 19.07 10.06
N GLY A 67 -10.97 19.80 9.05
CA GLY A 67 -10.89 19.32 7.67
C GLY A 67 -12.21 19.49 6.94
N TYR A 68 -12.12 19.51 5.61
CA TYR A 68 -13.31 19.60 4.75
C TYR A 68 -14.23 18.40 4.93
N ALA A 69 -15.53 18.61 4.71
CA ALA A 69 -16.53 17.56 4.90
C ALA A 69 -16.40 16.46 3.84
N TYR A 70 -16.66 15.22 4.24
CA TYR A 70 -16.85 14.07 3.36
C TYR A 70 -18.27 13.52 3.50
N THR A 71 -18.73 12.76 2.51
CA THR A 71 -20.12 12.29 2.45
C THR A 71 -20.17 10.78 2.30
N LEU A 72 -20.96 10.14 3.15
CA LEU A 72 -21.27 8.70 3.10
C LEU A 72 -22.31 8.40 2.01
N GLU A 73 -22.48 7.13 1.64
CA GLU A 73 -23.41 6.71 0.58
C GLU A 73 -24.85 7.18 0.85
N ASN A 74 -25.27 7.20 2.12
CA ASN A 74 -26.60 7.64 2.55
C ASN A 74 -26.81 9.17 2.51
N GLY A 75 -25.77 9.94 2.17
CA GLY A 75 -25.79 11.41 2.13
C GLY A 75 -25.44 12.10 3.45
N THR A 76 -25.09 11.34 4.50
CA THR A 76 -24.58 11.89 5.77
C THR A 76 -23.24 12.55 5.55
N SER A 77 -23.11 13.79 6.02
CA SER A 77 -21.91 14.61 5.89
C SER A 77 -21.18 14.70 7.22
N LEU A 78 -19.89 14.38 7.22
CA LEU A 78 -19.02 14.33 8.40
C LEU A 78 -17.74 15.13 8.14
N THR A 79 -17.09 15.56 9.23
CA THR A 79 -15.73 16.13 9.24
C THR A 79 -14.82 15.25 10.10
N GLY A 80 -13.55 15.62 10.21
CA GLY A 80 -12.58 14.93 11.04
C GLY A 80 -11.90 13.74 10.38
N ALA A 81 -11.42 12.83 11.23
CA ALA A 81 -10.60 11.71 10.83
C ALA A 81 -11.31 10.81 9.83
N ARG A 82 -10.50 10.23 8.94
CA ARG A 82 -10.95 9.37 7.84
C ARG A 82 -9.77 8.55 7.33
N ILE A 83 -10.06 7.58 6.47
CA ILE A 83 -9.07 6.72 5.83
C ILE A 83 -9.10 7.02 4.33
N SER A 84 -7.96 7.40 3.77
CA SER A 84 -7.78 7.52 2.32
C SER A 84 -7.28 6.21 1.75
N TYR A 85 -7.66 5.90 0.51
CA TYR A 85 -6.95 4.90 -0.29
C TYR A 85 -6.12 5.59 -1.39
N PHE A 86 -4.99 4.98 -1.71
CA PHE A 86 -4.13 5.28 -2.85
C PHE A 86 -3.85 3.97 -3.59
N ASP A 87 -4.27 3.90 -4.84
CA ASP A 87 -3.99 2.76 -5.70
C ASP A 87 -2.72 3.06 -6.48
N ILE A 88 -1.68 2.22 -6.30
CA ILE A 88 -0.34 2.45 -6.83
C ILE A 88 -0.01 1.36 -7.85
N ASP A 89 0.38 1.75 -9.07
CA ASP A 89 0.82 0.81 -10.10
C ASP A 89 2.20 0.22 -9.73
N LYS A 90 2.28 -1.11 -9.71
CA LYS A 90 3.48 -1.83 -9.28
C LYS A 90 4.70 -1.58 -10.18
N ARG A 91 4.52 -1.18 -11.45
CA ARG A 91 5.59 -0.99 -12.44
C ARG A 91 6.08 0.45 -12.54
N THR A 92 5.31 1.40 -12.02
CA THR A 92 5.69 2.82 -12.11
C THR A 92 5.84 3.48 -10.74
N LEU A 93 5.33 2.87 -9.67
CA LEU A 93 5.18 3.47 -8.34
C LEU A 93 4.29 4.72 -8.32
N GLN A 94 3.56 4.98 -9.41
CA GLN A 94 2.67 6.14 -9.52
C GLN A 94 1.27 5.81 -9.04
N ILE A 95 0.61 6.81 -8.47
CA ILE A 95 -0.78 6.70 -8.02
C ILE A 95 -1.69 6.72 -9.26
N VAL A 96 -2.54 5.71 -9.40
CA VAL A 96 -3.50 5.56 -10.50
C VAL A 96 -4.95 5.79 -10.08
N ASP A 97 -5.24 5.78 -8.78
CA ASP A 97 -6.54 6.17 -8.23
C ASP A 97 -6.40 6.57 -6.75
N SER A 98 -7.33 7.38 -6.23
CA SER A 98 -7.38 7.70 -4.80
C SER A 98 -8.77 8.17 -4.37
N GLY A 99 -9.07 8.02 -3.07
CA GLY A 99 -10.36 8.45 -2.53
C GLY A 99 -10.56 8.11 -1.07
N LEU A 100 -11.80 8.28 -0.58
CA LEU A 100 -12.23 7.79 0.73
C LEU A 100 -12.34 6.26 0.70
N ALA A 101 -11.79 5.57 1.70
CA ALA A 101 -11.72 4.10 1.72
C ALA A 101 -13.03 3.41 2.15
N TYR A 102 -14.00 4.16 2.68
CA TYR A 102 -15.29 3.63 3.11
C TYR A 102 -16.45 4.53 2.68
N ASP A 103 -17.63 3.95 2.56
CA ASP A 103 -18.85 4.69 2.22
C ASP A 103 -19.97 4.54 3.27
N THR A 104 -19.79 3.63 4.22
CA THR A 104 -20.76 3.30 5.27
C THR A 104 -20.04 3.14 6.61
N ILE A 105 -20.66 3.62 7.70
CA ILE A 105 -20.13 3.48 9.06
C ILE A 105 -21.21 2.86 9.95
N TYR A 106 -20.82 1.88 10.76
CA TYR A 106 -21.63 1.31 11.84
C TYR A 106 -21.08 1.78 13.19
N ASN A 107 -21.92 2.43 13.98
CA ASN A 107 -21.55 2.94 15.30
C ASN A 107 -21.39 1.80 16.33
N ARG A 108 -21.02 2.14 17.57
CA ARG A 108 -20.85 1.17 18.65
C ARG A 108 -22.10 0.34 18.95
N ALA A 109 -23.30 0.86 18.66
CA ALA A 109 -24.57 0.15 18.80
C ALA A 109 -24.87 -0.83 17.65
N GLY A 110 -24.02 -0.86 16.61
CA GLY A 110 -24.25 -1.65 15.39
C GLY A 110 -25.26 -1.00 14.44
N GLU A 111 -25.55 0.28 14.61
CA GLU A 111 -26.48 1.05 13.77
C GLU A 111 -25.70 1.85 12.72
N ILE A 112 -26.27 1.97 11.52
CA ILE A 112 -25.70 2.81 10.46
C ILE A 112 -25.72 4.27 10.94
N VAL A 113 -24.58 4.94 10.83
CA VAL A 113 -24.44 6.37 11.13
C VAL A 113 -25.24 7.17 10.09
N ASP A 114 -26.26 7.89 10.54
CA ASP A 114 -27.03 8.81 9.71
C ASP A 114 -26.95 10.28 10.16
N GLU A 115 -26.43 10.53 11.37
CA GLU A 115 -26.03 11.85 11.83
C GLU A 115 -24.73 11.79 12.66
N ALA A 116 -24.01 12.91 12.70
CA ALA A 116 -22.72 12.98 13.40
C ALA A 116 -22.81 12.52 14.86
N SER A 117 -23.90 12.86 15.56
CA SER A 117 -24.14 12.49 16.96
C SER A 117 -24.32 10.99 17.23
N ASP A 118 -24.40 10.16 16.21
CA ASP A 118 -24.37 8.70 16.35
C ASP A 118 -22.99 8.18 16.75
N LEU A 119 -21.94 8.99 16.54
CA LEU A 119 -20.57 8.72 16.92
C LEU A 119 -20.27 9.35 18.30
N GLU A 120 -19.39 8.70 19.08
CA GLU A 120 -19.06 9.08 20.47
C GLU A 120 -18.65 10.56 20.60
N PHE A 121 -17.88 11.06 19.63
CA PHE A 121 -17.39 12.44 19.61
C PHE A 121 -18.14 13.34 18.63
N SER A 122 -19.31 12.93 18.13
CA SER A 122 -20.02 13.66 17.05
C SER A 122 -19.21 13.79 15.75
N GLY A 123 -18.45 12.75 15.42
CA GLY A 123 -17.46 12.65 14.35
C GLY A 123 -16.40 11.61 14.75
N ILE A 124 -15.56 11.20 13.81
CA ILE A 124 -14.40 10.34 14.11
C ILE A 124 -13.24 11.22 14.52
N ASN A 125 -12.62 10.92 15.66
CA ASN A 125 -11.58 11.76 16.24
C ASN A 125 -10.21 11.08 16.23
N ARG A 126 -9.23 11.69 15.54
CA ARG A 126 -7.81 11.31 15.61
C ARG A 126 -7.56 9.83 15.32
N PHE A 127 -7.82 9.39 14.07
CA PHE A 127 -7.28 8.11 13.62
C PHE A 127 -5.77 8.21 13.55
N CYS A 128 -5.09 7.63 14.54
CA CYS A 128 -3.63 7.62 14.63
C CYS A 128 -3.08 6.45 13.80
N SER A 129 -2.29 5.56 14.40
CA SER A 129 -1.73 4.43 13.69
C SER A 129 -2.79 3.40 13.20
N ALA A 130 -2.33 2.37 12.50
CA ALA A 130 -3.16 1.37 11.87
C ALA A 130 -2.45 0.02 11.75
N ASN A 131 -3.26 -1.03 11.57
CA ASN A 131 -2.76 -2.32 11.11
C ASN A 131 -3.72 -2.91 10.09
N LEU A 132 -3.17 -3.46 9.01
CA LEU A 132 -3.90 -4.35 8.11
C LEU A 132 -3.60 -5.80 8.49
N MET A 133 -4.65 -6.60 8.70
CA MET A 133 -4.53 -8.01 9.01
C MET A 133 -5.15 -8.82 7.88
N GLU A 134 -4.39 -9.73 7.29
CA GLU A 134 -4.87 -10.56 6.20
C GLU A 134 -5.79 -11.69 6.66
N ALA A 135 -6.73 -12.09 5.79
CA ALA A 135 -7.55 -13.26 6.03
C ALA A 135 -6.70 -14.52 6.20
N ASN A 136 -6.94 -15.28 7.26
CA ASN A 136 -6.22 -16.51 7.60
C ASN A 136 -4.70 -16.30 7.81
N HIS A 137 -4.31 -15.17 8.39
CA HIS A 137 -2.92 -14.74 8.60
C HIS A 137 -1.99 -15.87 9.11
N PHE A 138 -2.44 -16.68 10.07
CA PHE A 138 -1.64 -17.78 10.65
C PHE A 138 -1.89 -19.16 10.03
N GLY A 139 -2.47 -19.19 8.83
CA GLY A 139 -2.81 -20.40 8.09
C GLY A 139 -4.31 -20.75 8.14
N SER A 140 -4.68 -21.83 7.44
CA SER A 140 -6.07 -22.16 7.14
C SER A 140 -6.99 -22.16 8.37
N GLY A 141 -7.91 -21.19 8.41
CA GLY A 141 -8.93 -21.03 9.46
C GLY A 141 -8.43 -20.39 10.75
N LYS A 142 -7.15 -20.00 10.86
CA LYS A 142 -6.57 -19.32 12.03
C LYS A 142 -6.48 -17.83 11.79
N GLY A 143 -6.73 -17.05 12.83
CA GLY A 143 -6.86 -15.61 12.73
C GLY A 143 -8.18 -15.16 12.09
N PHE A 144 -8.20 -13.97 11.52
CA PHE A 144 -9.39 -13.39 10.87
C PHE A 144 -9.88 -14.18 9.65
N ALA A 145 -11.18 -14.12 9.40
CA ALA A 145 -11.81 -14.75 8.24
C ALA A 145 -11.74 -13.85 6.98
N ASP A 146 -11.59 -12.54 7.18
CA ASP A 146 -11.53 -11.51 6.15
C ASP A 146 -10.24 -10.69 6.32
N THR A 147 -9.84 -9.96 5.27
CA THR A 147 -8.78 -8.94 5.38
C THR A 147 -9.40 -7.68 5.97
N ILE A 148 -8.82 -7.16 7.05
CA ILE A 148 -9.40 -6.07 7.84
C ILE A 148 -8.33 -5.03 8.10
N TYR A 149 -8.70 -3.76 7.88
CA TYR A 149 -7.86 -2.63 8.25
C TYR A 149 -8.38 -1.99 9.54
N PHE A 150 -7.53 -1.89 10.55
CA PHE A 150 -7.85 -1.38 11.87
C PHE A 150 -7.35 0.06 12.00
N ALA A 151 -8.22 0.96 12.43
CA ALA A 151 -7.90 2.35 12.75
C ALA A 151 -8.65 2.77 14.03
N GLY A 152 -7.96 3.40 14.97
CA GLY A 152 -8.51 3.70 16.28
C GLY A 152 -8.45 5.17 16.63
N GLU A 153 -9.39 5.63 17.46
CA GLU A 153 -9.39 7.01 17.94
C GLU A 153 -8.38 7.19 19.10
N GLU A 154 -7.31 7.94 18.85
CA GLU A 154 -6.26 8.26 19.81
C GLU A 154 -6.72 9.40 20.74
N THR A 155 -7.62 9.03 21.66
CA THR A 155 -8.23 9.93 22.63
C THR A 155 -8.72 9.15 23.84
N ASP A 156 -8.81 9.79 25.01
CA ASP A 156 -9.30 9.14 26.23
C ASP A 156 -10.73 8.58 26.03
N GLY A 157 -10.88 7.26 26.08
CA GLY A 157 -12.14 6.59 25.81
C GLY A 157 -12.46 6.39 24.32
N GLY A 158 -11.47 6.41 23.44
CA GLY A 158 -11.62 6.22 22.00
C GLY A 158 -12.25 4.89 21.60
N THR A 159 -12.72 4.84 20.35
CA THR A 159 -13.28 3.65 19.72
C THR A 159 -12.31 3.10 18.68
N GLN A 160 -12.07 1.78 18.72
CA GLN A 160 -11.42 1.07 17.62
C GLN A 160 -12.43 0.83 16.50
N PHE A 161 -12.00 0.98 15.25
CA PHE A 161 -12.77 0.62 14.07
C PHE A 161 -12.07 -0.46 13.24
N ALA A 162 -12.88 -1.24 12.52
CA ALA A 162 -12.46 -2.20 11.51
C ALA A 162 -13.11 -1.85 10.17
N LEU A 163 -12.29 -1.60 9.16
CA LEU A 163 -12.72 -1.46 7.77
C LEU A 163 -12.73 -2.84 7.10
N ASP A 164 -13.91 -3.28 6.66
CA ASP A 164 -14.06 -4.42 5.75
C ASP A 164 -13.60 -3.98 4.34
N THR A 165 -12.41 -4.42 3.93
CA THR A 165 -11.80 -4.01 2.65
C THR A 165 -12.53 -4.56 1.43
N ALA A 166 -13.43 -5.54 1.61
CA ALA A 166 -14.22 -6.11 0.53
C ALA A 166 -15.54 -5.36 0.30
N THR A 167 -16.10 -4.74 1.35
CA THR A 167 -17.40 -4.04 1.28
C THR A 167 -17.32 -2.53 1.46
N ASN A 168 -16.16 -1.99 1.86
CA ASN A 168 -15.96 -0.57 2.20
C ASN A 168 -16.83 -0.10 3.38
N GLU A 169 -17.15 -1.01 4.30
CA GLU A 169 -17.90 -0.73 5.53
C GLU A 169 -16.96 -0.57 6.74
N LEU A 170 -17.10 0.51 7.49
CA LEU A 170 -16.33 0.80 8.70
C LEU A 170 -17.14 0.47 9.96
N TRP A 171 -16.65 -0.42 10.80
CA TRP A 171 -17.36 -0.95 11.96
C TRP A 171 -16.70 -0.56 13.28
N ALA A 172 -17.43 0.09 14.18
CA ALA A 172 -16.97 0.32 15.55
C ALA A 172 -16.92 -1.00 16.35
N LEU A 173 -15.88 -1.15 17.19
CA LEU A 173 -15.56 -2.40 17.89
C LEU A 173 -15.69 -2.25 19.42
N PRO A 174 -16.90 -2.26 19.99
CA PRO A 174 -17.08 -2.05 21.42
C PRO A 174 -16.49 -3.17 22.30
N TRP A 175 -16.37 -4.39 21.76
CA TRP A 175 -15.79 -5.53 22.47
C TRP A 175 -14.28 -5.41 22.71
N LEU A 176 -13.59 -4.54 21.99
CA LEU A 176 -12.16 -4.29 22.24
C LEU A 176 -11.95 -3.37 23.46
N GLY A 177 -13.03 -2.82 24.04
CA GLY A 177 -12.96 -1.96 25.22
C GLY A 177 -12.74 -0.49 24.86
N ARG A 178 -11.87 0.18 25.62
CA ARG A 178 -11.51 1.60 25.48
C ARG A 178 -10.01 1.79 25.65
N ALA A 179 -9.40 2.63 24.83
CA ALA A 179 -8.00 3.05 24.89
C ALA A 179 -7.89 4.46 24.28
N ALA A 180 -6.73 5.11 24.42
CA ALA A 180 -6.28 6.03 23.38
C ALA A 180 -5.59 5.16 22.34
N TRP A 181 -6.30 4.84 21.25
CA TRP A 181 -5.87 3.77 20.35
C TRP A 181 -4.71 4.23 19.48
N GLU A 182 -3.53 3.68 19.74
CA GLU A 182 -2.42 3.79 18.81
C GLU A 182 -2.61 2.77 17.68
N SER A 183 -2.42 1.49 18.02
CA SER A 183 -2.64 0.40 17.08
C SER A 183 -2.94 -0.92 17.78
N ALA A 184 -3.26 -1.96 16.99
CA ALA A 184 -3.59 -3.27 17.50
C ALA A 184 -3.09 -4.35 16.55
N THR A 185 -2.36 -5.34 17.05
CA THR A 185 -1.77 -6.41 16.23
C THR A 185 -2.30 -7.79 16.60
N GLU A 186 -2.39 -8.69 15.62
CA GLU A 186 -2.99 -10.01 15.79
C GLU A 186 -2.00 -11.05 16.32
N LEU A 187 -2.40 -11.91 17.25
CA LEU A 187 -1.56 -13.02 17.73
C LEU A 187 -2.18 -14.39 17.43
N ASP A 188 -1.35 -15.38 17.08
CA ASP A 188 -1.78 -16.77 16.83
C ASP A 188 -2.13 -17.46 18.16
N THR A 189 -3.42 -17.58 18.42
CA THR A 189 -3.94 -18.35 19.57
C THR A 189 -3.67 -19.86 19.47
N GLY A 190 -3.27 -20.34 18.29
CA GLY A 190 -3.18 -21.76 17.95
C GLY A 190 -4.53 -22.39 17.55
N ASN A 191 -5.63 -21.66 17.69
CA ASN A 191 -6.99 -22.16 17.52
C ASN A 191 -7.67 -21.58 16.27
N THR A 192 -8.59 -22.35 15.67
CA THR A 192 -9.32 -21.93 14.45
C THR A 192 -10.64 -21.22 14.76
N ASP A 193 -11.06 -21.21 16.01
CA ASP A 193 -12.29 -20.59 16.51
C ASP A 193 -12.04 -19.32 17.33
N GLN A 194 -10.79 -18.91 17.49
CA GLN A 194 -10.41 -17.73 18.25
C GLN A 194 -9.50 -16.78 17.45
N ILE A 195 -9.54 -15.51 17.83
CA ILE A 195 -8.54 -14.48 17.46
C ILE A 195 -8.01 -13.84 18.74
N ALA A 196 -6.84 -13.21 18.65
CA ALA A 196 -6.32 -12.38 19.72
C ALA A 196 -5.72 -11.09 19.17
N LEU A 197 -5.98 -9.97 19.85
CA LEU A 197 -5.44 -8.65 19.51
C LEU A 197 -4.69 -8.08 20.70
N LEU A 198 -3.40 -7.80 20.52
CA LEU A 198 -2.58 -7.04 21.44
C LEU A 198 -2.72 -5.55 21.11
N ILE A 199 -2.84 -4.69 22.11
CA ILE A 199 -3.28 -3.29 21.91
C ILE A 199 -2.24 -2.32 22.48
N GLY A 200 -1.81 -1.38 21.63
CA GLY A 200 -1.15 -0.12 22.00
C GLY A 200 -2.16 0.90 22.51
N ASP A 201 -1.84 1.58 23.60
CA ASP A 201 -2.75 2.47 24.31
C ASP A 201 -1.95 3.70 24.76
N ASP A 202 -1.94 4.74 23.93
CA ASP A 202 -1.12 5.94 24.15
C ASP A 202 -1.69 6.84 25.25
N ARG A 203 -1.65 6.33 26.47
CA ARG A 203 -1.88 7.11 27.68
C ARG A 203 -0.64 7.05 28.53
N GLU A 204 -0.35 8.16 29.20
CA GLU A 204 0.87 8.34 30.01
C GLU A 204 1.18 7.18 30.96
N THR A 205 0.14 6.51 31.49
CA THR A 205 0.27 5.30 32.30
C THR A 205 -0.80 4.27 31.91
N ALA A 206 -0.54 3.48 30.87
CA ALA A 206 -1.49 2.50 30.34
C ALA A 206 -1.06 1.05 30.64
N PRO A 207 -2.01 0.12 30.83
CA PRO A 207 -1.73 -1.31 30.83
C PRO A 207 -1.52 -1.82 29.39
N LEU A 208 -0.76 -2.90 29.23
CA LEU A 208 -0.81 -3.68 28.00
C LEU A 208 -2.07 -4.54 27.98
N ILE A 209 -2.91 -4.33 26.96
CA ILE A 209 -4.23 -4.95 26.84
C ILE A 209 -4.19 -6.06 25.79
N LEU A 210 -4.86 -7.17 26.08
CA LEU A 210 -5.07 -8.28 25.16
C LEU A 210 -6.57 -8.57 25.05
N TYR A 211 -7.12 -8.52 23.85
CA TYR A 211 -8.45 -9.03 23.54
C TYR A 211 -8.35 -10.45 23.01
N VAL A 212 -9.22 -11.36 23.47
CA VAL A 212 -9.39 -12.69 22.89
C VAL A 212 -10.86 -12.86 22.47
N GLY A 213 -11.07 -12.99 21.17
CA GLY A 213 -12.37 -13.03 20.53
C GLY A 213 -12.76 -14.43 20.07
N GLU A 214 -14.06 -14.75 20.12
CA GLU A 214 -14.60 -16.06 19.74
C GLU A 214 -15.35 -15.96 18.41
N LYS A 215 -14.86 -16.63 17.37
CA LYS A 215 -15.45 -16.59 16.03
C LYS A 215 -16.79 -17.34 16.00
N ASN A 216 -17.82 -16.69 15.47
CA ASN A 216 -19.17 -17.21 15.30
C ASN A 216 -19.89 -17.53 16.63
N ALA A 217 -19.44 -16.95 17.75
CA ALA A 217 -20.05 -17.19 19.06
C ALA A 217 -21.44 -16.56 19.20
N ASN A 218 -21.64 -15.36 18.64
CA ASN A 218 -22.94 -14.69 18.62
C ASN A 218 -23.92 -15.43 17.69
N GLY A 219 -23.39 -16.05 16.63
CA GLY A 219 -24.12 -16.96 15.73
C GLY A 219 -25.04 -16.24 14.74
N ASP A 220 -24.77 -14.98 14.45
CA ASP A 220 -25.54 -14.17 13.49
C ASP A 220 -24.91 -14.13 12.09
N GLY A 221 -23.66 -14.59 11.96
CA GLY A 221 -22.93 -14.65 10.69
C GLY A 221 -22.54 -13.28 10.14
N SER A 222 -22.61 -12.23 10.96
CA SER A 222 -22.14 -10.89 10.61
C SER A 222 -20.62 -10.84 10.38
N PHE A 223 -20.16 -9.74 9.78
CA PHE A 223 -18.73 -9.45 9.63
C PHE A 223 -18.00 -9.51 10.97
N LEU A 224 -18.54 -8.86 12.01
CA LEU A 224 -17.92 -8.87 13.33
C LEU A 224 -17.95 -10.27 13.97
N ASP A 225 -19.05 -11.01 13.86
CA ASP A 225 -19.19 -12.34 14.47
C ASP A 225 -18.23 -13.37 13.86
N ARG A 226 -18.16 -13.45 12.52
CA ARG A 226 -17.27 -14.42 11.86
C ARG A 226 -15.78 -14.12 12.09
N ASN A 227 -15.45 -12.87 12.39
CA ASN A 227 -14.12 -12.39 12.72
C ASN A 227 -13.82 -12.36 14.22
N GLY A 228 -14.74 -12.85 15.07
CA GLY A 228 -14.51 -12.91 16.52
C GLY A 228 -14.45 -11.54 17.19
N LEU A 229 -15.01 -10.50 16.57
CA LEU A 229 -15.06 -9.13 17.07
C LEU A 229 -16.41 -8.79 17.75
N ALA A 230 -17.36 -9.74 17.76
CA ALA A 230 -18.70 -9.56 18.31
C ALA A 230 -18.92 -10.21 19.69
N GLU A 231 -17.96 -10.99 20.20
CA GLU A 231 -17.99 -11.59 21.54
C GLU A 231 -16.57 -12.01 21.94
N GLY A 232 -16.15 -11.68 23.16
CA GLY A 232 -14.81 -12.03 23.64
C GLY A 232 -14.53 -11.59 25.06
N LYS A 233 -13.24 -11.56 25.40
CA LYS A 233 -12.72 -11.23 26.72
C LYS A 233 -11.56 -10.27 26.62
N LEU A 234 -11.43 -9.42 27.63
CA LEU A 234 -10.35 -8.44 27.73
C LEU A 234 -9.44 -8.78 28.92
N TYR A 235 -8.15 -8.72 28.68
CA TYR A 235 -7.11 -9.06 29.64
C TYR A 235 -6.11 -7.92 29.75
N VAL A 236 -5.43 -7.85 30.89
CA VAL A 236 -4.30 -6.94 31.12
C VAL A 236 -3.08 -7.72 31.58
N TRP A 237 -1.90 -7.31 31.13
CA TRP A 237 -0.66 -7.97 31.51
C TRP A 237 -0.22 -7.59 32.93
N VAL A 238 0.16 -8.60 33.72
CA VAL A 238 0.67 -8.49 35.08
C VAL A 238 2.01 -9.21 35.14
N ALA A 239 3.06 -8.53 35.61
CA ALA A 239 4.40 -9.09 35.82
C ALA A 239 4.43 -10.05 37.04
N ASP A 240 3.66 -11.13 36.98
CA ASP A 240 3.54 -12.15 38.02
C ASP A 240 3.95 -13.52 37.46
N ASP A 241 5.19 -13.95 37.74
CA ASP A 241 5.69 -15.25 37.34
C ASP A 241 4.97 -16.38 38.09
N THR A 242 4.05 -17.05 37.39
CA THR A 242 3.28 -18.18 37.93
C THR A 242 4.15 -19.36 38.37
N ALA A 243 5.38 -19.48 37.85
CA ALA A 243 6.33 -20.52 38.26
C ALA A 243 7.05 -20.19 39.57
N ASN A 244 6.98 -18.94 40.06
CA ASN A 244 7.69 -18.45 41.24
C ASN A 244 6.75 -17.72 42.22
N ALA A 245 6.23 -18.45 43.20
CA ALA A 245 5.33 -17.89 44.23
C ALA A 245 5.93 -16.82 45.16
N SER A 246 7.22 -16.48 45.00
CA SER A 246 7.91 -15.41 45.73
C SER A 246 8.40 -14.29 44.82
N ASP A 247 7.91 -14.26 43.58
CA ASP A 247 8.25 -13.25 42.61
C ASP A 247 7.84 -11.84 43.06
N ALA A 248 8.67 -10.86 42.71
CA ALA A 248 8.39 -9.47 42.99
C ALA A 248 7.62 -8.91 41.81
N ILE A 249 6.33 -8.63 41.98
CA ILE A 249 5.50 -8.12 40.88
C ILE A 249 5.97 -6.70 40.53
N GLU A 250 6.61 -6.54 39.38
CA GLU A 250 6.99 -5.23 38.86
C GLU A 250 5.73 -4.43 38.51
N ALA A 251 5.71 -3.15 38.89
CA ALA A 251 4.53 -2.31 38.67
C ALA A 251 4.64 -1.46 37.39
N ASP A 252 5.87 -1.08 37.02
CA ASP A 252 6.15 -0.09 35.98
C ASP A 252 7.67 0.00 35.68
N PRO A 253 8.13 0.87 34.74
CA PRO A 253 9.54 0.99 34.37
C PRO A 253 10.54 1.31 35.49
N ARG A 254 10.09 1.69 36.70
CA ARG A 254 10.99 1.85 37.85
C ARG A 254 11.56 0.52 38.33
N ASP A 255 10.84 -0.57 38.09
CA ASP A 255 11.20 -1.92 38.50
C ASP A 255 11.73 -2.77 37.33
N PHE A 256 11.40 -2.41 36.08
CA PHE A 256 11.82 -3.10 34.86
C PHE A 256 12.40 -2.12 33.82
N SER A 257 13.72 -2.09 33.65
CA SER A 257 14.44 -1.20 32.72
C SER A 257 15.79 -1.79 32.27
N GLY A 258 16.39 -1.20 31.25
CA GLY A 258 17.69 -1.55 30.66
C GLY A 258 17.60 -2.58 29.54
N SER A 259 18.36 -2.35 28.47
CA SER A 259 18.42 -3.25 27.32
C SER A 259 18.88 -4.65 27.71
N GLY A 260 18.21 -5.67 27.19
CA GLY A 260 18.45 -7.08 27.48
C GLY A 260 17.84 -7.57 28.81
N SER A 261 17.14 -6.72 29.56
CA SER A 261 16.35 -7.15 30.71
C SER A 261 15.11 -7.93 30.26
N SER A 262 14.69 -8.90 31.06
CA SER A 262 13.51 -9.74 30.81
C SER A 262 12.67 -9.94 32.06
N THR A 263 11.34 -9.99 31.94
CA THR A 263 10.43 -10.38 33.02
C THR A 263 9.33 -11.32 32.52
N ASN A 264 8.79 -12.15 33.41
CA ASN A 264 7.70 -13.07 33.11
C ASN A 264 6.39 -12.53 33.70
N GLY A 265 5.29 -12.80 33.03
CA GLY A 265 3.98 -12.41 33.52
C GLY A 265 2.85 -13.22 32.92
N LYS A 266 1.63 -12.73 33.17
CA LYS A 266 0.40 -13.33 32.66
C LYS A 266 -0.64 -12.27 32.34
N PHE A 267 -1.52 -12.62 31.43
CA PHE A 267 -2.71 -11.86 31.12
C PHE A 267 -3.85 -12.24 32.06
N VAL A 268 -4.38 -11.24 32.78
CA VAL A 268 -5.46 -11.40 33.77
C VAL A 268 -6.74 -10.80 33.20
N GLU A 269 -7.80 -11.62 33.14
CA GLU A 269 -9.11 -11.21 32.65
C GLU A 269 -9.70 -10.10 33.53
N ILE A 270 -10.24 -9.05 32.90
CA ILE A 270 -10.98 -7.98 33.57
C ILE A 270 -12.46 -8.02 33.19
N ASP A 271 -13.33 -7.80 34.18
CA ASP A 271 -14.79 -7.83 34.01
C ASP A 271 -15.33 -6.52 33.41
N TYR A 272 -14.93 -6.24 32.16
CA TYR A 272 -15.20 -4.98 31.46
C TYR A 272 -16.59 -4.93 30.80
N TYR A 273 -17.23 -6.07 30.53
CA TYR A 273 -18.57 -6.12 29.94
C TYR A 273 -19.61 -6.72 30.91
N ARG A 274 -20.59 -5.90 31.29
CA ARG A 274 -21.62 -6.23 32.28
C ARG A 274 -22.99 -5.68 31.89
N LEU A 275 -23.75 -6.48 31.14
CA LEU A 275 -25.10 -6.13 30.71
C LEU A 275 -26.07 -5.84 31.88
N ASP A 276 -25.90 -6.49 33.03
CA ASP A 276 -26.71 -6.22 34.23
C ASP A 276 -26.41 -4.85 34.88
N LEU A 277 -25.32 -4.22 34.47
CA LEU A 277 -24.88 -2.89 34.91
C LEU A 277 -24.98 -1.83 33.79
N ALA A 278 -25.58 -2.14 32.65
CA ALA A 278 -25.74 -1.21 31.54
C ALA A 278 -26.43 0.11 31.97
N GLY A 279 -25.84 1.24 31.57
CA GLY A 279 -26.29 2.58 31.91
C GLY A 279 -26.12 2.97 33.40
N THR A 280 -25.32 2.22 34.16
CA THR A 280 -24.99 2.55 35.56
C THR A 280 -23.61 3.24 35.66
N ASN A 281 -23.24 3.70 36.86
CA ASN A 281 -21.99 4.44 37.04
C ASN A 281 -20.76 3.56 36.70
N GLY A 282 -20.05 3.91 35.63
CA GLY A 282 -18.88 3.20 35.12
C GLY A 282 -19.14 2.22 33.98
N TYR A 283 -20.39 2.08 33.51
CA TYR A 283 -20.71 1.26 32.33
C TYR A 283 -21.64 2.02 31.37
N ASP A 284 -21.36 1.93 30.07
CA ASP A 284 -22.14 2.58 29.02
C ASP A 284 -23.52 1.92 28.82
N ALA A 285 -24.30 2.45 27.88
CA ALA A 285 -25.66 1.98 27.61
C ALA A 285 -25.74 0.52 27.12
N GLN A 286 -24.64 -0.03 26.59
CA GLN A 286 -24.54 -1.40 26.11
C GLN A 286 -23.96 -2.34 27.18
N GLY A 287 -23.38 -1.80 28.24
CA GLY A 287 -22.81 -2.55 29.36
C GLY A 287 -21.29 -2.66 29.33
N PHE A 288 -20.59 -1.96 28.44
CA PHE A 288 -19.13 -1.92 28.45
C PHE A 288 -18.63 -0.88 29.45
N ALA A 289 -17.51 -1.17 30.10
CA ALA A 289 -16.87 -0.27 31.04
C ALA A 289 -16.49 1.05 30.35
N THR A 290 -16.68 2.18 31.05
CA THR A 290 -16.04 3.43 30.66
C THR A 290 -14.52 3.32 30.84
N GLN A 291 -13.73 4.21 30.21
CA GLN A 291 -12.27 4.23 30.36
C GLN A 291 -11.84 4.22 31.84
N GLU A 292 -12.39 5.12 32.65
CA GLU A 292 -12.12 5.19 34.11
C GLU A 292 -12.41 3.85 34.82
N LYS A 293 -13.48 3.16 34.42
CA LYS A 293 -13.86 1.89 35.04
C LYS A 293 -12.94 0.75 34.60
N GLN A 294 -12.54 0.72 33.32
CA GLN A 294 -11.58 -0.25 32.78
C GLN A 294 -10.23 -0.10 33.49
N ASP A 295 -9.73 1.12 33.65
CA ASP A 295 -8.48 1.39 34.37
C ASP A 295 -8.56 0.97 35.85
N ALA A 296 -9.72 1.19 36.50
CA ALA A 296 -9.92 0.74 37.87
C ALA A 296 -9.94 -0.80 38.00
N LEU A 297 -10.42 -1.52 36.98
CA LEU A 297 -10.36 -2.97 36.92
C LEU A 297 -8.92 -3.45 36.68
N ALA A 298 -8.20 -2.83 35.75
CA ALA A 298 -6.80 -3.14 35.47
C ALA A 298 -5.90 -2.92 36.69
N ALA A 299 -6.06 -1.78 37.38
CA ALA A 299 -5.35 -1.49 38.61
C ALA A 299 -5.68 -2.48 39.74
N ALA A 300 -6.94 -2.96 39.81
CA ALA A 300 -7.34 -3.98 40.79
C ALA A 300 -6.76 -5.37 40.47
N ALA A 301 -6.52 -5.67 39.19
CA ALA A 301 -5.80 -6.86 38.74
C ALA A 301 -4.29 -6.77 38.98
N GLY A 302 -3.75 -5.57 39.18
CA GLY A 302 -2.32 -5.33 39.39
C GLY A 302 -1.55 -5.16 38.08
N ALA A 303 -2.21 -4.67 37.02
CA ALA A 303 -1.58 -4.47 35.71
C ALA A 303 -0.29 -3.64 35.80
N PHE A 304 0.72 -4.06 35.04
CA PHE A 304 1.93 -3.26 34.81
C PHE A 304 1.55 -2.01 34.03
N LYS A 305 2.17 -0.88 34.35
CA LYS A 305 1.92 0.41 33.68
C LYS A 305 3.10 0.79 32.82
N PHE A 306 2.89 0.81 31.52
CA PHE A 306 3.84 1.25 30.52
C PHE A 306 3.78 2.77 30.35
N SER A 307 4.81 3.34 29.71
CA SER A 307 4.91 4.79 29.47
C SER A 307 4.54 5.10 28.03
N ARG A 308 3.26 5.42 27.79
CA ARG A 308 2.74 5.69 26.44
C ARG A 308 3.05 4.53 25.46
N PRO A 309 2.40 3.36 25.62
CA PRO A 309 2.42 2.29 24.62
C PRO A 309 1.93 2.79 23.27
N GLU A 310 2.83 2.80 22.29
CA GLU A 310 2.54 3.18 20.92
C GLU A 310 2.31 1.90 20.08
N ASP A 311 2.94 1.83 18.90
CA ASP A 311 2.67 0.79 17.93
C ASP A 311 3.07 -0.62 18.37
N VAL A 312 2.25 -1.57 17.92
CA VAL A 312 2.48 -3.00 18.05
C VAL A 312 2.52 -3.69 16.68
N ALA A 313 3.44 -4.64 16.52
CA ALA A 313 3.51 -5.48 15.33
C ALA A 313 3.87 -6.92 15.66
N THR A 314 3.22 -7.86 15.00
CA THR A 314 3.45 -9.30 15.17
C THR A 314 4.69 -9.74 14.42
N ASN A 315 5.45 -10.66 15.00
CA ASN A 315 6.59 -11.27 14.31
C ASN A 315 6.10 -12.10 13.10
N PRO A 316 6.58 -11.82 11.87
CA PRO A 316 6.15 -12.52 10.66
C PRO A 316 6.54 -14.00 10.64
N PHE A 317 7.47 -14.43 11.49
CA PHE A 317 7.93 -15.82 11.58
C PHE A 317 7.37 -16.60 12.77
N ASP A 318 6.81 -15.91 13.77
CA ASP A 318 6.18 -16.51 14.94
C ASP A 318 5.01 -15.65 15.43
N GLY A 319 3.79 -16.02 15.04
CA GLY A 319 2.58 -15.27 15.40
C GLY A 319 2.28 -15.21 16.91
N THR A 320 3.05 -15.88 17.76
CA THR A 320 2.94 -15.74 19.22
C THR A 320 3.79 -14.60 19.80
N GLU A 321 4.66 -14.02 18.99
CA GLU A 321 5.51 -12.90 19.37
C GLU A 321 5.04 -11.58 18.75
N ALA A 322 5.20 -10.49 19.49
CA ALA A 322 5.00 -9.13 19.01
C ALA A 322 6.07 -8.18 19.54
N VAL A 323 6.26 -7.06 18.86
CA VAL A 323 7.02 -5.91 19.34
C VAL A 323 6.03 -4.82 19.79
N LEU A 324 6.43 -4.03 20.79
CA LEU A 324 5.73 -2.83 21.25
C LEU A 324 6.73 -1.68 21.34
N ALA A 325 6.41 -0.55 20.71
CA ALA A 325 7.03 0.74 20.97
C ALA A 325 6.40 1.39 22.22
N SER A 326 7.23 2.03 23.04
CA SER A 326 6.78 2.84 24.16
C SER A 326 7.55 4.14 24.08
N THR A 327 6.89 5.25 23.75
CA THR A 327 7.57 6.49 23.38
C THR A 327 8.23 7.22 24.57
N GLY A 328 7.86 6.84 25.79
CA GLY A 328 8.48 7.35 27.01
C GLY A 328 8.03 8.77 27.36
N ARG A 329 8.24 9.16 28.62
CA ARG A 329 7.86 10.48 29.14
C ARG A 329 8.58 10.85 30.44
N PRO A 330 9.29 11.99 30.52
CA PRO A 330 10.10 12.34 31.70
C PRO A 330 9.27 12.62 32.96
N GLU A 331 8.00 13.01 32.83
CA GLU A 331 7.13 13.37 33.96
C GLU A 331 6.63 12.16 34.75
N VAL A 332 6.70 10.95 34.18
CA VAL A 332 6.25 9.69 34.80
C VAL A 332 7.45 8.81 35.19
N PHE A 333 7.19 7.86 36.08
CA PHE A 333 8.15 6.81 36.49
C PHE A 333 9.53 7.32 36.94
N ASP A 334 9.61 8.50 37.55
CA ASP A 334 10.85 9.12 38.03
C ASP A 334 11.95 9.27 36.95
N GLY A 335 11.53 9.45 35.68
CA GLY A 335 12.42 9.60 34.53
C GLY A 335 13.13 8.29 34.13
N LYS A 336 12.55 7.14 34.48
CA LYS A 336 13.12 5.82 34.13
C LYS A 336 12.88 5.40 32.70
N ASP A 337 11.83 5.93 32.08
CA ASP A 337 11.52 5.75 30.67
C ASP A 337 11.27 7.13 30.05
N THR A 338 12.37 7.88 29.84
CA THR A 338 12.31 9.26 29.32
C THR A 338 12.45 9.28 27.82
N TRP A 339 13.33 8.44 27.29
CA TRP A 339 13.66 8.38 25.86
C TRP A 339 12.91 7.26 25.14
N GLY A 340 12.03 6.54 25.86
CA GLY A 340 11.26 5.43 25.34
C GLY A 340 11.99 4.09 25.35
N THR A 341 11.22 3.03 25.14
CA THR A 341 11.64 1.64 25.26
C THR A 341 10.94 0.78 24.21
N THR A 342 11.69 -0.13 23.57
CA THR A 342 11.15 -1.13 22.64
C THR A 342 11.11 -2.49 23.32
N TYR A 343 9.93 -3.11 23.40
CA TYR A 343 9.70 -4.39 24.05
C TYR A 343 9.42 -5.48 23.02
N LYS A 344 10.00 -6.68 23.20
CA LYS A 344 9.53 -7.92 22.58
C LYS A 344 8.67 -8.69 23.57
N ILE A 345 7.53 -9.17 23.11
CA ILE A 345 6.49 -9.84 23.90
C ILE A 345 6.30 -11.23 23.29
N ASP A 346 6.50 -12.28 24.06
CA ASP A 346 6.31 -13.69 23.67
C ASP A 346 5.14 -14.26 24.49
N VAL A 347 4.05 -14.64 23.82
CA VAL A 347 2.77 -15.03 24.45
C VAL A 347 2.50 -16.53 24.30
N ASP A 348 2.22 -17.21 25.42
CA ASP A 348 1.74 -18.59 25.42
C ASP A 348 0.24 -18.62 25.77
N PHE A 349 -0.59 -19.00 24.80
CA PHE A 349 -2.03 -19.23 24.93
C PHE A 349 -2.35 -20.58 25.59
N GLY A 350 -1.79 -20.80 26.77
CA GLY A 350 -1.98 -22.02 27.55
C GLY A 350 -3.46 -22.31 27.88
N ALA A 351 -3.80 -23.59 28.03
CA ALA A 351 -5.18 -24.04 28.21
C ALA A 351 -5.88 -23.56 29.51
N SER A 352 -5.13 -23.04 30.49
CA SER A 352 -5.67 -22.57 31.78
C SER A 352 -5.33 -21.11 32.10
N GLU A 353 -4.22 -20.60 31.57
CA GLU A 353 -3.72 -19.25 31.77
C GLU A 353 -2.99 -18.83 30.49
N ILE A 354 -3.07 -17.54 30.16
CA ILE A 354 -2.29 -16.93 29.08
C ILE A 354 -1.08 -16.27 29.75
N THR A 355 0.13 -16.74 29.45
CA THR A 355 1.37 -16.19 30.01
C THR A 355 2.11 -15.40 28.94
N ALA A 356 2.96 -14.45 29.36
CA ALA A 356 3.85 -13.78 28.42
C ALA A 356 5.19 -13.42 29.05
N ASN A 357 6.26 -13.54 28.28
CA ASN A 357 7.59 -13.04 28.62
C ASN A 357 7.83 -11.72 27.87
N LEU A 358 8.30 -10.70 28.59
CA LEU A 358 8.66 -9.41 28.04
C LEU A 358 10.18 -9.22 28.10
N ASN A 359 10.78 -8.83 26.98
CA ASN A 359 12.19 -8.50 26.86
C ASN A 359 12.35 -7.05 26.38
N ILE A 360 13.24 -6.29 27.02
CA ILE A 360 13.60 -4.97 26.52
C ILE A 360 14.66 -5.15 25.43
N LEU A 361 14.28 -4.93 24.17
CA LEU A 361 15.21 -5.00 23.04
C LEU A 361 16.12 -3.76 23.02
N TYR A 362 15.55 -2.60 23.32
CA TYR A 362 16.24 -1.32 23.34
C TYR A 362 15.63 -0.40 24.40
N ASP A 363 16.46 0.13 25.29
CA ASP A 363 16.09 1.17 26.26
C ASP A 363 16.80 2.48 25.90
N GLY A 364 16.03 3.52 25.55
CA GLY A 364 16.58 4.84 25.22
C GLY A 364 17.29 5.52 26.40
N ASN A 365 17.01 5.11 27.65
CA ASN A 365 17.63 5.66 28.84
C ASN A 365 19.04 5.10 29.12
N ASP A 366 19.45 4.03 28.43
CA ASP A 366 20.78 3.44 28.59
C ASP A 366 21.91 4.42 28.26
N GLU A 367 23.07 4.22 28.90
CA GLU A 367 24.22 5.11 28.72
C GLU A 367 24.78 4.97 27.30
N GLY A 368 24.59 6.01 26.48
CA GLY A 368 25.07 6.05 25.09
C GLY A 368 23.95 6.12 24.06
N ASN A 369 22.75 5.71 24.45
CA ASN A 369 21.53 5.78 23.63
C ASN A 369 21.00 7.23 23.63
N LYS A 370 20.03 7.59 24.49
CA LYS A 370 19.55 8.96 24.71
C LYS A 370 19.45 9.75 23.40
N ASP A 371 19.91 11.00 23.41
CA ASP A 371 19.80 11.89 22.25
C ASP A 371 20.56 11.43 20.98
N PHE A 372 21.46 10.46 21.10
CA PHE A 372 22.26 9.95 19.98
C PHE A 372 21.73 8.64 19.38
N GLY A 373 20.84 7.94 20.10
CA GLY A 373 20.21 6.70 19.65
C GLY A 373 18.78 6.92 19.17
N LEU A 374 18.01 5.83 19.12
CA LEU A 374 16.55 5.85 18.98
C LEU A 374 15.92 6.53 20.20
N ARG A 375 15.00 7.48 19.94
CA ARG A 375 14.35 8.34 20.92
C ARG A 375 12.87 8.37 20.63
N SER A 376 12.06 8.16 21.66
CA SER A 376 10.60 8.23 21.53
C SER A 376 10.09 7.38 20.37
N PRO A 377 10.40 6.05 20.39
CA PRO A 377 9.91 5.13 19.38
C PRO A 377 8.39 5.15 19.41
N ASP A 378 7.84 5.26 18.22
CA ASP A 378 6.42 5.43 17.96
C ASP A 378 6.00 4.37 16.95
N ASN A 379 5.69 4.75 15.71
CA ASN A 379 5.31 3.79 14.69
C ASN A 379 6.39 2.74 14.41
N LEU A 380 5.96 1.51 14.12
CA LEU A 380 6.88 0.43 13.78
C LEU A 380 6.29 -0.60 12.83
N ASP A 381 7.20 -1.35 12.22
CA ASP A 381 6.87 -2.57 11.48
C ASP A 381 7.89 -3.67 11.82
N TRP A 382 7.39 -4.88 12.07
CA TRP A 382 8.23 -6.07 12.13
C TRP A 382 8.24 -6.71 10.74
N ALA A 383 9.09 -6.16 9.89
CA ALA A 383 9.13 -6.44 8.47
C ALA A 383 9.39 -7.91 8.14
N ASP A 384 9.01 -8.32 6.92
CA ASP A 384 9.07 -9.70 6.41
C ASP A 384 10.51 -10.27 6.35
N ASN A 385 11.54 -9.43 6.54
CA ASN A 385 12.94 -9.86 6.65
C ASN A 385 13.35 -10.24 8.09
N GLY A 386 12.46 -10.07 9.07
CA GLY A 386 12.68 -10.33 10.49
C GLY A 386 13.27 -9.19 11.30
N LEU A 387 13.59 -8.06 10.67
CA LEU A 387 14.07 -6.86 11.35
C LEU A 387 12.90 -5.99 11.77
N ILE A 388 13.12 -5.16 12.80
CA ILE A 388 12.14 -4.19 13.28
C ILE A 388 12.55 -2.82 12.79
N TYR A 389 11.64 -2.13 12.12
CA TYR A 389 11.79 -0.77 11.64
C TYR A 389 10.95 0.15 12.52
N LEU A 390 11.53 1.23 13.04
CA LEU A 390 10.88 2.14 13.99
C LEU A 390 11.01 3.58 13.55
N GLN A 391 9.96 4.36 13.78
CA GLN A 391 9.92 5.80 13.57
C GLN A 391 9.91 6.51 14.93
N GLU A 392 10.42 7.74 14.96
CA GLU A 392 10.41 8.60 16.15
C GLU A 392 9.31 9.67 16.04
N ASP A 393 8.40 9.74 17.01
CA ASP A 393 7.59 10.93 17.34
C ASP A 393 8.23 11.60 18.56
N ARG A 394 8.40 12.91 18.53
CA ARG A 394 8.93 13.63 19.69
C ARG A 394 7.91 13.72 20.84
N ALA A 395 7.96 12.74 21.75
CA ALA A 395 7.24 12.74 23.03
C ALA A 395 7.87 13.59 24.15
N ILE A 396 9.09 14.12 23.95
CA ILE A 396 9.86 14.85 24.96
C ILE A 396 10.19 16.28 24.54
N GLY A 397 10.56 17.12 25.51
CA GLY A 397 10.91 18.52 25.25
C GLY A 397 12.08 18.67 24.26
N ALA A 398 12.01 19.73 23.44
CA ALA A 398 13.09 20.12 22.51
C ALA A 398 14.42 20.48 23.19
N ASP A 399 14.43 20.62 24.52
CA ASP A 399 15.66 20.75 25.32
C ASP A 399 16.35 19.41 25.60
N LEU A 400 15.70 18.30 25.24
CA LEU A 400 16.24 16.94 25.21
C LEU A 400 16.35 16.43 23.77
N PHE A 401 15.24 16.37 23.03
CA PHE A 401 15.17 15.78 21.69
C PHE A 401 15.96 16.60 20.65
N GLY A 402 17.02 16.01 20.10
CA GLY A 402 17.93 16.63 19.15
C GLY A 402 18.78 17.76 19.73
N ALA A 403 18.69 18.03 21.04
CA ALA A 403 19.30 19.22 21.64
C ALA A 403 20.84 19.16 21.67
N THR A 404 21.40 17.96 21.78
CA THR A 404 22.84 17.69 21.80
C THR A 404 23.32 17.10 20.47
N SER A 405 22.56 16.18 19.89
CA SER A 405 22.92 15.51 18.63
C SER A 405 22.70 16.40 17.42
N GLY A 406 21.67 17.25 17.44
CA GLY A 406 21.23 18.06 16.30
C GLY A 406 20.47 17.26 15.24
N GLU A 407 20.09 16.03 15.57
CA GLU A 407 19.47 15.08 14.65
C GLU A 407 17.94 15.17 14.75
N GLU A 408 17.28 15.23 13.59
CA GLU A 408 15.83 15.28 13.45
C GLU A 408 15.15 13.94 13.79
N ALA A 409 13.81 13.93 13.85
CA ALA A 409 13.04 12.69 13.92
C ALA A 409 13.48 11.73 12.80
N SER A 410 13.65 10.47 13.15
CA SER A 410 14.40 9.51 12.34
C SER A 410 13.73 8.16 12.22
N ILE A 411 14.16 7.40 11.22
CA ILE A 411 13.78 6.00 11.02
C ILE A 411 14.97 5.12 11.37
N TRP A 412 14.72 4.10 12.18
CA TRP A 412 15.71 3.18 12.71
C TRP A 412 15.39 1.75 12.31
N VAL A 413 16.42 0.91 12.23
CA VAL A 413 16.29 -0.54 12.09
C VAL A 413 17.01 -1.24 13.24
N LEU A 414 16.44 -2.35 13.71
CA LEU A 414 16.92 -3.17 14.82
C LEU A 414 16.81 -4.66 14.46
N ASP A 415 17.83 -5.46 14.77
CA ASP A 415 17.79 -6.93 14.67
C ASP A 415 17.38 -7.52 16.02
N PRO A 416 16.14 -8.03 16.18
CA PRO A 416 15.65 -8.58 17.44
C PRO A 416 16.31 -9.91 17.84
N ASP A 417 16.89 -10.64 16.89
CA ASP A 417 17.47 -11.96 17.10
C ASP A 417 18.99 -11.90 17.39
N ALA A 418 19.59 -10.72 17.26
CA ALA A 418 20.97 -10.49 17.64
C ALA A 418 21.20 -10.79 19.14
N ALA A 419 22.42 -11.20 19.48
CA ALA A 419 22.79 -11.45 20.88
C ALA A 419 22.73 -10.20 21.78
N ASP A 420 22.79 -9.02 21.16
CA ASP A 420 22.63 -7.71 21.77
C ASP A 420 21.85 -6.83 20.78
N PRO A 421 20.50 -6.91 20.78
CA PRO A 421 19.66 -6.18 19.84
C PRO A 421 19.95 -4.69 19.86
N ALA A 422 20.06 -4.08 21.03
CA ALA A 422 20.32 -2.65 21.17
C ALA A 422 21.59 -2.17 20.43
N ALA A 423 22.62 -3.01 20.35
CA ALA A 423 23.85 -2.70 19.61
C ALA A 423 23.70 -2.71 18.08
N THR A 424 22.58 -3.22 17.56
CA THR A 424 22.27 -3.27 16.12
C THR A 424 21.46 -2.05 15.64
N ALA A 425 20.87 -1.29 16.57
CA ALA A 425 20.06 -0.12 16.26
C ALA A 425 20.82 0.86 15.35
N THR A 426 20.34 1.02 14.12
CA THR A 426 20.98 1.85 13.10
C THR A 426 19.96 2.80 12.49
N ARG A 427 20.32 4.08 12.37
CA ARG A 427 19.47 5.08 11.72
C ARG A 427 19.60 4.97 10.20
N ILE A 428 18.50 4.75 9.51
CA ILE A 428 18.47 4.52 8.06
C ILE A 428 17.85 5.68 7.28
N ALA A 429 17.09 6.56 7.94
CA ALA A 429 16.58 7.78 7.35
C ALA A 429 16.32 8.84 8.44
N GLN A 430 16.14 10.09 8.03
CA GLN A 430 15.72 11.18 8.91
C GLN A 430 14.90 12.21 8.15
N ILE A 431 14.07 12.96 8.87
CA ILE A 431 13.36 14.12 8.32
C ILE A 431 14.36 15.12 7.70
N ASP A 432 14.03 15.61 6.51
CA ASP A 432 14.73 16.70 5.81
C ASP A 432 13.85 17.95 5.77
N ARG A 433 14.12 18.89 6.68
CA ARG A 433 13.42 20.18 6.79
C ARG A 433 13.67 21.12 5.61
N SER A 434 14.55 20.77 4.67
CA SER A 434 14.70 21.50 3.42
C SER A 434 13.66 21.11 2.36
N GLY A 435 12.95 19.99 2.57
CA GLY A 435 11.85 19.45 1.74
C GLY A 435 10.56 20.27 1.76
N VAL A 436 10.64 21.60 1.86
CA VAL A 436 9.47 22.48 1.89
C VAL A 436 8.89 22.63 0.47
N PRO A 437 7.60 22.31 0.24
CA PRO A 437 6.94 22.53 -1.05
C PRO A 437 7.03 23.99 -1.49
N SER A 438 7.10 24.23 -2.80
CA SER A 438 7.45 25.56 -3.34
C SER A 438 6.45 26.69 -3.02
N ASP A 439 5.23 26.32 -2.64
CA ASP A 439 4.12 27.21 -2.29
C ASP A 439 3.82 27.25 -0.78
N GLN A 440 4.55 26.49 0.03
CA GLN A 440 4.37 26.40 1.49
C GLN A 440 5.57 27.01 2.24
N THR A 441 5.39 27.26 3.54
CA THR A 441 6.41 27.82 4.43
C THR A 441 6.51 27.02 5.72
N ASP A 442 7.73 26.60 6.08
CA ASP A 442 8.01 26.11 7.43
C ASP A 442 8.04 27.28 8.42
N SER A 443 7.01 27.35 9.26
CA SER A 443 6.86 28.40 10.27
C SER A 443 7.77 28.22 11.50
N SER A 444 8.36 27.03 11.68
CA SER A 444 9.18 26.64 12.84
C SER A 444 10.43 25.84 12.43
N PRO A 445 11.30 26.37 11.54
CA PRO A 445 12.39 25.60 10.90
C PRO A 445 13.57 25.24 11.82
N THR A 446 13.50 25.60 13.10
CA THR A 446 14.51 25.26 14.11
C THR A 446 13.95 24.41 15.24
N ASP A 447 12.67 24.02 15.15
CA ASP A 447 12.02 23.15 16.13
C ASP A 447 12.22 21.70 15.70
N ILE A 448 13.28 21.06 16.20
CA ILE A 448 13.65 19.67 15.88
C ILE A 448 12.62 18.71 16.47
N GLY A 449 12.13 17.74 15.69
CA GLY A 449 11.02 16.85 16.01
C GLY A 449 9.66 17.54 15.90
N ASN A 450 9.57 18.63 15.13
CA ASN A 450 8.27 19.22 14.75
C ASN A 450 7.69 18.56 13.51
N TRP A 451 8.52 17.93 12.69
CA TRP A 451 8.06 17.01 11.66
C TRP A 451 8.52 15.64 12.07
N GLU A 452 7.73 14.65 11.70
CA GLU A 452 7.97 13.24 12.01
C GLU A 452 7.48 12.39 10.86
N SER A 453 7.98 11.16 10.83
CA SER A 453 7.52 10.15 9.90
C SER A 453 6.60 9.19 10.63
N SER A 454 5.55 8.71 9.96
CA SER A 454 4.59 7.75 10.51
C SER A 454 4.27 6.64 9.50
N GLY A 455 3.49 5.64 9.92
CA GLY A 455 2.91 4.61 9.06
C GLY A 455 3.92 3.74 8.29
N ILE A 456 5.13 3.51 8.81
CA ILE A 456 6.10 2.64 8.12
C ILE A 456 5.55 1.23 7.94
N LEU A 457 5.67 0.70 6.74
CA LEU A 457 5.21 -0.65 6.39
C LEU A 457 6.12 -1.26 5.32
N ASP A 458 6.59 -2.50 5.54
CA ASP A 458 7.24 -3.30 4.51
C ASP A 458 6.21 -3.69 3.43
N VAL A 459 6.42 -3.16 2.22
CA VAL A 459 5.59 -3.47 1.05
C VAL A 459 6.37 -4.22 -0.01
N SER A 460 7.56 -4.71 0.33
CA SER A 460 8.48 -5.32 -0.62
C SER A 460 7.82 -6.42 -1.44
N THR A 461 7.14 -7.35 -0.77
CA THR A 461 6.51 -8.50 -1.42
C THR A 461 5.32 -8.11 -2.30
N LEU A 462 4.54 -7.09 -1.91
CA LEU A 462 3.43 -6.55 -2.69
C LEU A 462 3.89 -5.93 -4.03
N PHE A 463 5.12 -5.39 -4.05
CA PHE A 463 5.76 -4.81 -5.24
C PHE A 463 6.76 -5.77 -5.92
N GLY A 464 6.80 -7.04 -5.53
CA GLY A 464 7.64 -8.07 -6.17
C GLY A 464 9.12 -8.07 -5.75
N ASN A 465 9.46 -7.34 -4.69
CA ASN A 465 10.81 -7.17 -4.18
C ASN A 465 11.12 -8.13 -3.02
N ALA A 466 12.41 -8.28 -2.71
CA ALA A 466 12.84 -9.08 -1.56
C ALA A 466 12.38 -8.45 -0.23
N PRO A 467 11.93 -9.22 0.77
CA PRO A 467 11.53 -8.70 2.08
C PRO A 467 12.46 -7.65 2.67
N GLY A 468 11.88 -6.58 3.22
CA GLY A 468 12.56 -5.46 3.86
C GLY A 468 13.48 -4.65 2.94
N THR A 469 13.17 -4.58 1.64
CA THR A 469 13.92 -3.75 0.68
C THR A 469 13.14 -2.55 0.16
N GLN A 470 11.81 -2.52 0.32
CA GLN A 470 10.96 -1.40 -0.05
C GLN A 470 9.87 -1.19 1.00
N PHE A 471 9.83 0.02 1.55
CA PHE A 471 8.86 0.44 2.57
C PHE A 471 8.03 1.59 2.04
N ILE A 472 6.78 1.67 2.47
CA ILE A 472 5.99 2.89 2.37
C ILE A 472 5.86 3.52 3.75
N LEU A 473 5.84 4.85 3.80
CA LEU A 473 5.65 5.63 5.01
C LEU A 473 5.16 7.03 4.65
N ASP A 474 4.68 7.76 5.64
CA ASP A 474 4.35 9.17 5.46
C ASP A 474 5.07 10.10 6.43
N VAL A 475 4.81 11.39 6.26
CA VAL A 475 5.36 12.48 7.05
C VAL A 475 4.23 13.38 7.54
N GLN A 476 4.25 13.68 8.83
CA GLN A 476 3.47 14.74 9.43
C GLN A 476 4.33 16.00 9.57
N ALA A 477 4.08 17.01 8.73
CA ALA A 477 4.85 18.25 8.75
C ALA A 477 4.10 19.36 9.50
N HIS A 478 4.05 19.29 10.84
CA HIS A 478 3.15 20.12 11.67
C HIS A 478 3.28 21.64 11.49
N SER A 479 4.43 22.14 11.04
CA SER A 479 4.66 23.58 10.83
C SER A 479 4.26 24.09 9.44
N LEU A 480 3.92 23.20 8.49
CA LEU A 480 3.44 23.55 7.14
C LEU A 480 1.92 23.73 7.15
N ARG A 481 1.45 24.99 7.04
CA ARG A 481 0.02 25.33 7.21
C ARG A 481 -0.49 26.43 6.26
N ASP A 482 0.23 26.69 5.18
CA ASP A 482 -0.09 27.74 4.19
C ASP A 482 -0.03 27.19 2.76
N GLY A 483 -0.03 28.06 1.76
CA GLY A 483 -0.02 27.63 0.35
C GLY A 483 -1.29 26.88 -0.04
N ASN A 484 -1.13 25.80 -0.78
CA ASN A 484 -2.24 24.95 -1.24
C ASN A 484 -2.95 24.22 -0.09
N ILE A 485 -2.36 24.12 1.11
CA ILE A 485 -3.02 23.56 2.30
C ILE A 485 -4.31 24.33 2.63
N ILE A 486 -4.31 25.65 2.47
CA ILE A 486 -5.45 26.54 2.79
C ILE A 486 -6.14 27.13 1.56
N ASN A 487 -5.70 26.78 0.35
CA ASN A 487 -6.25 27.30 -0.91
C ASN A 487 -6.74 26.16 -1.83
N VAL A 488 -7.32 25.09 -1.26
CA VAL A 488 -7.74 23.94 -2.06
C VAL A 488 -8.88 24.35 -3.01
N PRO A 489 -8.69 24.23 -4.34
CA PRO A 489 -9.73 24.64 -5.28
C PRO A 489 -11.00 23.79 -5.13
N GLY A 490 -12.15 24.44 -4.92
CA GLY A 490 -13.46 23.78 -4.87
C GLY A 490 -13.87 23.26 -3.50
N VAL A 491 -13.09 23.52 -2.46
CA VAL A 491 -13.42 23.21 -1.07
C VAL A 491 -13.94 24.48 -0.38
N ASP A 492 -15.27 24.57 -0.22
CA ASP A 492 -16.00 25.65 0.47
C ASP A 492 -17.06 24.96 1.33
N THR A 493 -16.63 24.51 2.52
CA THR A 493 -17.40 23.58 3.35
C THR A 493 -18.62 24.24 3.99
N ASP A 494 -18.57 25.54 4.27
CA ASP A 494 -19.69 26.30 4.84
C ASP A 494 -20.61 26.97 3.79
N GLY A 495 -20.17 26.97 2.52
CA GLY A 495 -20.93 27.44 1.37
C GLY A 495 -21.13 28.96 1.35
N ASP A 496 -20.28 29.71 2.06
CA ASP A 496 -20.35 31.17 2.14
C ASP A 496 -19.72 31.87 0.92
N GLY A 497 -19.02 31.12 0.07
CA GLY A 497 -18.32 31.58 -1.12
C GLY A 497 -16.88 32.03 -0.87
N THR A 498 -16.34 31.81 0.32
CA THR A 498 -14.99 32.17 0.78
C THR A 498 -14.26 30.91 1.20
N VAL A 499 -13.16 30.59 0.52
CA VAL A 499 -12.28 29.49 0.95
C VAL A 499 -11.43 29.98 2.12
N GLU A 500 -11.69 29.51 3.34
CA GLU A 500 -10.96 29.89 4.55
C GLU A 500 -10.17 28.71 5.15
N ALA A 501 -9.10 28.98 5.91
CA ALA A 501 -8.24 27.94 6.47
C ALA A 501 -9.00 26.91 7.35
N ASN A 502 -10.16 27.28 7.90
CA ASN A 502 -10.98 26.37 8.71
C ASN A 502 -11.77 25.36 7.86
N ASP A 503 -11.91 25.60 6.56
CA ASP A 503 -12.62 24.73 5.62
C ASP A 503 -11.70 23.76 4.88
N ASN A 504 -10.39 23.84 5.09
CA ASN A 504 -9.37 23.25 4.24
C ASN A 504 -8.55 22.16 4.95
N LEU A 505 -7.43 21.76 4.34
CA LEU A 505 -6.51 20.76 4.87
C LEU A 505 -5.83 21.29 6.14
N VAL A 506 -5.35 20.38 6.99
CA VAL A 506 -4.98 20.75 8.36
C VAL A 506 -3.50 21.13 8.49
N GLN A 507 -2.62 20.34 7.88
CA GLN A 507 -1.17 20.59 7.81
C GLN A 507 -0.55 19.82 6.64
N GLY A 508 0.68 20.20 6.27
CA GLY A 508 1.46 19.55 5.24
C GLY A 508 1.95 18.16 5.63
N GLY A 509 2.55 17.47 4.66
CA GLY A 509 3.04 16.12 4.80
C GLY A 509 3.30 15.49 3.45
N GLN A 510 3.75 14.25 3.43
CA GLN A 510 4.11 13.54 2.21
C GLN A 510 3.91 12.03 2.42
N LEU A 511 3.47 11.32 1.38
CA LEU A 511 3.52 9.86 1.31
C LEU A 511 4.66 9.48 0.37
N LEU A 512 5.52 8.54 0.77
CA LEU A 512 6.75 8.21 0.03
C LEU A 512 7.19 6.76 0.21
N PHE A 513 7.97 6.27 -0.74
CA PHE A 513 8.74 5.04 -0.58
C PHE A 513 10.10 5.31 0.04
N LEU A 514 10.51 4.44 0.97
CA LEU A 514 11.89 4.31 1.43
C LEU A 514 12.46 3.01 0.86
N ILE A 515 13.54 3.11 0.10
CA ILE A 515 14.10 2.01 -0.68
C ILE A 515 15.49 1.69 -0.15
N SER A 516 15.72 0.42 0.17
CA SER A 516 17.00 -0.10 0.64
C SER A 516 18.08 -0.04 -0.45
N PRO A 517 19.36 0.20 -0.10
CA PRO A 517 20.46 0.15 -1.08
C PRO A 517 20.62 -1.20 -1.77
N ASP A 518 20.09 -2.28 -1.18
CA ASP A 518 20.15 -3.63 -1.73
C ASP A 518 18.86 -4.03 -2.49
N ALA A 519 17.93 -3.09 -2.68
CA ALA A 519 16.72 -3.32 -3.47
C ALA A 519 17.05 -3.51 -4.95
N SER A 520 16.28 -4.38 -5.61
CA SER A 520 16.27 -4.57 -7.06
C SER A 520 14.83 -4.44 -7.48
N LEU A 521 14.44 -3.23 -7.90
CA LEU A 521 13.05 -2.90 -8.12
C LEU A 521 12.59 -3.39 -9.49
N ILE A 522 11.32 -3.77 -9.62
CA ILE A 522 10.71 -4.12 -10.91
C ILE A 522 10.69 -2.95 -11.91
N GLN A 523 10.96 -1.72 -11.46
CA GLN A 523 11.06 -0.54 -12.34
C GLN A 523 12.48 -0.35 -12.89
N ASP A 524 13.48 -1.07 -12.36
CA ASP A 524 14.86 -0.94 -12.79
C ASP A 524 15.04 -1.47 -14.22
N GLU A 525 15.68 -0.68 -15.10
CA GLU A 525 15.99 -1.12 -16.46
C GLU A 525 17.12 -2.16 -16.39
N ASN A 526 16.81 -3.45 -16.58
CA ASN A 526 17.85 -4.48 -16.66
C ASN A 526 18.35 -4.65 -18.09
N LEU A 527 19.62 -5.05 -18.19
CA LEU A 527 20.28 -5.32 -19.46
C LEU A 527 20.53 -6.82 -19.59
N VAL A 528 19.80 -7.47 -20.49
CA VAL A 528 19.81 -8.91 -20.73
C VAL A 528 20.57 -9.22 -22.01
N PHE A 529 21.53 -10.14 -21.94
CA PHE A 529 22.32 -10.61 -23.08
C PHE A 529 22.31 -12.13 -23.18
N SER A 530 22.16 -12.68 -24.38
CA SER A 530 22.39 -14.10 -24.66
C SER A 530 23.66 -14.33 -25.49
N SER A 531 23.75 -15.48 -26.16
CA SER A 531 24.93 -15.98 -26.84
C SER A 531 24.97 -15.55 -28.31
N SER A 532 25.63 -16.33 -29.16
CA SER A 532 25.59 -16.15 -30.62
C SER A 532 25.12 -17.44 -31.31
N ASN A 533 24.37 -18.24 -30.56
CA ASN A 533 23.69 -19.45 -31.03
C ASN A 533 22.20 -19.20 -30.82
N ALA A 534 21.36 -20.13 -31.28
CA ALA A 534 19.94 -20.14 -30.92
C ALA A 534 19.79 -20.19 -29.39
N ASP A 535 19.09 -19.18 -28.85
CA ASP A 535 18.79 -19.03 -27.43
C ASP A 535 17.26 -18.90 -27.23
N ASP A 536 16.74 -19.51 -26.15
CA ASP A 536 15.36 -19.34 -25.69
C ASP A 536 15.42 -18.52 -24.40
N LEU A 537 14.81 -17.33 -24.39
CA LEU A 537 14.71 -16.45 -23.23
C LEU A 537 13.26 -16.29 -22.79
N VAL A 538 12.98 -16.54 -21.51
CA VAL A 538 11.62 -16.50 -20.96
C VAL A 538 11.56 -15.53 -19.78
N ALA A 539 10.68 -14.54 -19.84
CA ALA A 539 10.42 -13.63 -18.73
C ALA A 539 9.86 -14.38 -17.51
N GLY A 540 10.18 -13.95 -16.29
CA GLY A 540 9.94 -14.67 -15.05
C GLY A 540 10.86 -15.89 -14.81
N VAL A 541 11.72 -16.25 -15.76
CA VAL A 541 12.68 -17.36 -15.64
C VAL A 541 14.11 -16.86 -15.81
N ASP A 542 14.41 -16.20 -16.93
CA ASP A 542 15.74 -15.73 -17.30
C ASP A 542 15.96 -14.24 -16.97
N PHE A 543 14.88 -13.47 -16.94
CA PHE A 543 14.79 -12.04 -16.60
C PHE A 543 13.37 -11.73 -16.09
N ASP A 544 13.10 -10.55 -15.52
CA ASP A 544 11.79 -10.21 -14.93
C ASP A 544 10.74 -9.81 -15.97
N GLY A 545 11.14 -9.26 -17.12
CA GLY A 545 10.25 -8.97 -18.24
C GLY A 545 9.57 -7.61 -18.16
N VAL A 546 10.09 -6.70 -17.34
CA VAL A 546 9.52 -5.36 -17.11
C VAL A 546 10.60 -4.32 -17.33
N ASN A 547 10.36 -3.38 -18.24
CA ASN A 547 11.27 -2.27 -18.52
C ASN A 547 12.70 -2.71 -18.90
N ASP A 548 12.86 -3.89 -19.49
CA ASP A 548 14.18 -4.45 -19.81
C ASP A 548 14.71 -4.01 -21.17
N ILE A 549 16.03 -4.15 -21.34
CA ILE A 549 16.68 -4.15 -22.64
C ILE A 549 17.28 -5.53 -22.91
N VAL A 550 16.71 -6.23 -23.88
CA VAL A 550 17.07 -7.61 -24.24
C VAL A 550 17.84 -7.63 -25.56
N PHE A 551 19.00 -8.28 -25.57
CA PHE A 551 19.82 -8.52 -26.77
C PHE A 551 20.12 -10.02 -26.93
N THR A 552 19.58 -10.66 -27.97
CA THR A 552 19.85 -12.09 -28.23
C THR A 552 21.02 -12.31 -29.18
N GLY A 553 21.18 -11.43 -30.18
CA GLY A 553 22.40 -11.32 -30.96
C GLY A 553 22.33 -12.04 -32.30
N ALA A 554 22.82 -13.27 -32.39
CA ALA A 554 22.81 -14.03 -33.62
C ALA A 554 22.42 -15.48 -33.32
N GLY A 555 21.64 -16.12 -34.18
CA GLY A 555 20.99 -17.36 -33.80
C GLY A 555 19.55 -17.30 -34.28
N ASN A 556 18.83 -18.42 -34.18
CA ASN A 556 17.37 -18.34 -34.30
C ASN A 556 16.86 -18.34 -32.87
N ASP A 557 16.49 -17.17 -32.38
CA ASP A 557 16.23 -16.93 -30.98
C ASP A 557 14.73 -16.85 -30.70
N GLU A 558 14.32 -17.26 -29.51
CA GLU A 558 12.94 -17.14 -29.04
C GLU A 558 12.91 -16.28 -27.77
N VAL A 559 12.07 -15.25 -27.74
CA VAL A 559 11.88 -14.38 -26.56
C VAL A 559 10.39 -14.38 -26.19
N ASP A 560 10.07 -14.92 -25.02
CA ASP A 560 8.70 -15.00 -24.48
C ASP A 560 8.53 -14.05 -23.29
N ILE A 561 8.01 -12.84 -23.55
CA ILE A 561 7.75 -11.82 -22.53
C ILE A 561 6.43 -12.06 -21.78
N PRO A 562 5.30 -12.40 -22.44
CA PRO A 562 4.03 -12.63 -21.76
C PRO A 562 4.09 -13.73 -20.68
N PHE A 563 5.05 -14.65 -20.74
CA PHE A 563 5.27 -15.63 -19.67
C PHE A 563 5.57 -14.99 -18.30
N GLY A 564 6.13 -13.77 -18.27
CA GLY A 564 6.38 -13.00 -17.05
C GLY A 564 5.12 -12.55 -16.31
N GLY A 565 3.93 -12.74 -16.89
CA GLY A 565 2.65 -12.40 -16.28
C GLY A 565 2.20 -10.98 -16.61
N SER A 566 1.19 -10.49 -15.89
CA SER A 566 0.51 -9.22 -16.19
C SER A 566 1.34 -7.96 -15.93
N LEU A 567 2.46 -8.08 -15.20
CA LEU A 567 3.40 -6.97 -15.03
C LEU A 567 4.34 -6.81 -16.23
N ALA A 568 4.50 -7.85 -17.05
CA ALA A 568 5.43 -7.86 -18.17
C ALA A 568 5.07 -6.78 -19.19
N GLY A 569 6.08 -6.04 -19.66
CA GLY A 569 5.89 -4.99 -20.65
C GLY A 569 6.92 -3.87 -20.59
N ASN A 570 6.78 -2.91 -21.49
CA ASN A 570 7.67 -1.75 -21.66
C ASN A 570 9.13 -2.10 -21.98
N ASN A 571 9.40 -3.30 -22.48
CA ASN A 571 10.72 -3.79 -22.83
C ASN A 571 11.23 -3.25 -24.17
N ARG A 572 12.53 -3.38 -24.39
CA ARG A 572 13.21 -3.14 -25.66
C ARG A 572 13.97 -4.39 -26.08
N VAL A 573 13.45 -5.09 -27.08
CA VAL A 573 13.98 -6.38 -27.55
C VAL A 573 14.71 -6.19 -28.88
N PHE A 574 15.94 -6.67 -28.95
CA PHE A 574 16.78 -6.66 -30.14
C PHE A 574 17.28 -8.09 -30.41
N THR A 575 16.70 -8.77 -31.39
CA THR A 575 17.06 -10.18 -31.64
C THR A 575 18.25 -10.33 -32.58
N GLY A 576 18.36 -9.45 -33.57
CA GLY A 576 19.61 -9.22 -34.29
C GLY A 576 19.69 -9.97 -35.62
N SER A 577 20.25 -11.18 -35.67
CA SER A 577 20.34 -11.93 -36.93
C SER A 577 19.97 -13.40 -36.81
N GLY A 578 19.02 -13.83 -37.64
CA GLY A 578 18.55 -15.19 -37.78
C GLY A 578 17.07 -15.21 -38.09
N ALA A 579 16.39 -16.30 -37.80
CA ALA A 579 14.93 -16.34 -37.89
C ALA A 579 14.41 -16.43 -36.46
N ASP A 580 14.04 -15.28 -35.92
CA ASP A 580 13.73 -15.10 -34.50
C ASP A 580 12.21 -15.09 -34.26
N ILE A 581 11.80 -15.44 -33.06
CA ILE A 581 10.41 -15.40 -32.60
C ILE A 581 10.35 -14.53 -31.34
N VAL A 582 9.48 -13.52 -31.34
CA VAL A 582 9.29 -12.64 -30.18
C VAL A 582 7.81 -12.54 -29.85
N TYR A 583 7.44 -12.98 -28.64
CA TYR A 583 6.16 -12.68 -28.03
C TYR A 583 6.33 -11.41 -27.20
N VAL A 584 5.56 -10.37 -27.54
CA VAL A 584 5.64 -9.07 -26.86
C VAL A 584 4.44 -8.85 -25.94
N ALA A 585 4.66 -8.08 -24.88
CA ALA A 585 3.64 -7.60 -23.96
C ALA A 585 3.35 -6.10 -24.17
N ASP A 586 2.52 -5.52 -23.31
CA ASP A 586 2.06 -4.14 -23.43
C ASP A 586 3.21 -3.12 -23.42
N GLY A 587 3.17 -2.17 -24.35
CA GLY A 587 4.14 -1.07 -24.44
C GLY A 587 5.54 -1.46 -24.97
N ASP A 588 5.76 -2.74 -25.26
CA ASP A 588 7.05 -3.27 -25.73
C ASP A 588 7.50 -2.67 -27.07
N ARG A 589 8.81 -2.69 -27.27
CA ARG A 589 9.47 -2.31 -28.51
C ARG A 589 10.36 -3.45 -28.98
N SER A 590 10.01 -4.07 -30.10
CA SER A 590 10.77 -5.21 -30.64
C SER A 590 11.37 -4.90 -32.00
N PHE A 591 12.60 -5.36 -32.21
CA PHE A 591 13.38 -5.21 -33.43
C PHE A 591 13.97 -6.57 -33.84
N GLY A 592 13.38 -7.21 -34.88
CA GLY A 592 13.82 -8.51 -35.41
C GLY A 592 15.22 -8.45 -36.02
N GLY A 593 15.46 -7.42 -36.84
CA GLY A 593 16.78 -7.15 -37.39
C GLY A 593 16.95 -7.79 -38.77
N SER A 594 17.59 -8.96 -38.86
CA SER A 594 17.87 -9.57 -40.15
C SER A 594 17.57 -11.06 -40.20
N GLY A 595 16.83 -11.46 -41.22
CA GLY A 595 16.34 -12.80 -41.47
C GLY A 595 14.82 -12.79 -41.44
N ASN A 596 14.18 -13.94 -41.25
CA ASN A 596 12.72 -14.00 -41.37
C ASN A 596 12.14 -14.18 -39.98
N ASP A 597 11.66 -13.08 -39.41
CA ASP A 597 11.29 -13.01 -38.00
C ASP A 597 9.77 -13.11 -37.82
N GLU A 598 9.35 -13.64 -36.69
CA GLU A 598 7.96 -13.70 -36.25
C GLU A 598 7.80 -12.87 -34.98
N ILE A 599 6.94 -11.86 -35.01
CA ILE A 599 6.67 -11.00 -33.86
C ILE A 599 5.18 -11.07 -33.52
N ASP A 600 4.86 -11.66 -32.38
CA ASP A 600 3.50 -11.88 -31.90
C ASP A 600 3.15 -10.89 -30.78
N ALA A 601 2.22 -10.00 -31.10
CA ALA A 601 1.63 -8.98 -30.24
C ALA A 601 0.11 -9.18 -30.12
N THR A 602 -0.40 -10.41 -30.32
CA THR A 602 -1.84 -10.72 -30.39
C THR A 602 -2.62 -10.18 -29.18
N ASP A 603 -2.06 -10.36 -27.98
CA ASP A 603 -2.69 -9.95 -26.71
C ASP A 603 -2.15 -8.62 -26.16
N ALA A 604 -1.29 -7.93 -26.92
CA ALA A 604 -0.61 -6.71 -26.49
C ALA A 604 -1.26 -5.42 -27.04
N THR A 605 -1.07 -4.33 -26.30
CA THR A 605 -1.41 -2.96 -26.72
C THR A 605 -0.20 -2.01 -26.69
N ASP A 606 -0.31 -0.86 -27.35
CA ASP A 606 0.69 0.23 -27.34
C ASP A 606 2.13 -0.14 -27.77
N TYR A 607 2.28 -1.28 -28.45
CA TYR A 607 3.57 -1.82 -28.90
C TYR A 607 4.17 -1.08 -30.10
N ARG A 608 5.48 -1.24 -30.31
CA ARG A 608 6.21 -0.74 -31.51
C ARG A 608 7.15 -1.80 -32.07
N LEU A 609 6.85 -2.31 -33.25
CA LEU A 609 7.55 -3.46 -33.84
C LEU A 609 8.25 -3.07 -35.14
N ALA A 610 9.43 -3.63 -35.38
CA ALA A 610 10.16 -3.55 -36.63
C ALA A 610 10.73 -4.92 -37.00
N GLY A 611 10.40 -5.43 -38.18
CA GLY A 611 10.91 -6.70 -38.71
C GLY A 611 12.35 -6.54 -39.17
N GLY A 612 12.59 -5.63 -40.10
CA GLY A 612 13.92 -5.22 -40.53
C GLY A 612 14.21 -5.66 -41.96
N THR A 613 15.06 -6.67 -42.15
CA THR A 613 15.35 -7.22 -43.48
C THR A 613 15.01 -8.71 -43.52
N GLY A 614 14.31 -9.15 -44.56
CA GLY A 614 13.84 -10.51 -44.72
C GLY A 614 12.31 -10.52 -44.74
N ASN A 615 11.70 -11.70 -44.80
CA ASN A 615 10.25 -11.80 -44.94
C ASN A 615 9.63 -12.08 -43.57
N ASP A 616 9.08 -11.05 -42.95
CA ASP A 616 8.67 -11.07 -41.55
C ASP A 616 7.15 -11.29 -41.39
N ILE A 617 6.77 -11.83 -40.24
CA ILE A 617 5.38 -12.13 -39.89
C ILE A 617 5.03 -11.41 -38.59
N PHE A 618 3.93 -10.66 -38.61
CA PHE A 618 3.40 -9.95 -37.45
C PHE A 618 2.00 -10.45 -37.11
N TYR A 619 1.77 -10.78 -35.84
CA TYR A 619 0.43 -10.94 -35.28
C TYR A 619 0.16 -9.75 -34.34
N LEU A 620 -0.93 -9.04 -34.56
CA LEU A 620 -1.09 -7.68 -34.05
C LEU A 620 -2.39 -7.52 -33.25
N GLY A 621 -2.28 -7.17 -31.98
CA GLY A 621 -3.38 -6.77 -31.09
C GLY A 621 -3.90 -5.36 -31.39
N ALA A 622 -3.88 -4.47 -30.40
CA ALA A 622 -4.50 -3.13 -30.51
C ALA A 622 -3.50 -1.98 -30.32
N ASP A 623 -3.90 -0.79 -30.80
CA ASP A 623 -3.24 0.51 -30.55
C ASP A 623 -1.72 0.57 -30.87
N GLY A 624 -1.23 -0.35 -31.69
CA GLY A 624 0.20 -0.54 -31.93
C GLY A 624 0.73 0.04 -33.23
N ARG A 625 2.04 -0.12 -33.43
CA ARG A 625 2.73 0.24 -34.68
C ARG A 625 3.62 -0.91 -35.15
N ALA A 626 3.52 -1.26 -36.43
CA ALA A 626 4.34 -2.29 -37.04
C ALA A 626 4.96 -1.81 -38.36
N LEU A 627 6.26 -2.03 -38.50
CA LEU A 627 7.06 -1.71 -39.69
C LEU A 627 7.69 -3.01 -40.21
N GLY A 628 7.37 -3.39 -41.44
CA GLY A 628 7.93 -4.59 -42.08
C GLY A 628 9.41 -4.39 -42.38
N GLY A 629 9.70 -3.60 -43.42
CA GLY A 629 11.05 -3.20 -43.76
C GLY A 629 11.41 -3.59 -45.17
N ASP A 630 12.54 -4.25 -45.37
CA ASP A 630 12.95 -4.79 -46.67
C ASP A 630 12.54 -6.28 -46.75
N GLY A 631 11.62 -6.66 -47.62
CA GLY A 631 11.19 -8.05 -47.81
C GLY A 631 9.68 -8.15 -48.06
N ASP A 632 9.18 -9.37 -48.26
CA ASP A 632 7.75 -9.61 -48.49
C ASP A 632 7.05 -9.92 -47.15
N ASP A 633 6.54 -8.89 -46.47
CA ASP A 633 6.09 -8.97 -45.08
C ASP A 633 4.59 -9.26 -44.93
N GLN A 634 4.19 -9.81 -43.78
CA GLN A 634 2.81 -10.21 -43.49
C GLN A 634 2.33 -9.65 -42.17
N PHE A 635 1.23 -8.89 -42.18
CA PHE A 635 0.61 -8.30 -40.99
C PHE A 635 -0.77 -8.90 -40.78
N TYR A 636 -0.96 -9.65 -39.68
CA TYR A 636 -2.23 -10.22 -39.26
C TYR A 636 -2.80 -9.41 -38.09
N VAL A 637 -3.77 -8.54 -38.38
CA VAL A 637 -4.46 -7.79 -37.30
C VAL A 637 -5.54 -8.66 -36.68
N GLN A 638 -5.60 -8.66 -35.36
CA GLN A 638 -6.59 -9.37 -34.57
C GLN A 638 -7.68 -8.40 -34.10
N ASP A 639 -8.34 -8.70 -32.98
CA ASP A 639 -9.40 -7.88 -32.42
C ASP A 639 -8.86 -6.55 -31.82
N GLY A 640 -9.72 -5.55 -31.65
CA GLY A 640 -9.36 -4.22 -31.10
C GLY A 640 -9.10 -3.16 -32.19
N GLY A 641 -8.01 -3.29 -32.94
CA GLY A 641 -7.64 -2.42 -34.06
C GLY A 641 -6.86 -1.16 -33.67
N ASN A 642 -7.02 -0.05 -34.41
CA ASN A 642 -6.20 1.18 -34.28
C ASN A 642 -4.68 1.02 -34.53
N ASN A 643 -4.27 -0.03 -35.24
CA ASN A 643 -2.86 -0.25 -35.57
C ASN A 643 -2.38 0.63 -36.73
N TRP A 644 -1.10 1.02 -36.72
CA TRP A 644 -0.45 1.76 -37.80
C TRP A 644 0.59 0.89 -38.49
N LEU A 645 0.33 0.55 -39.74
CA LEU A 645 1.06 -0.48 -40.50
C LEU A 645 1.83 0.16 -41.66
N SER A 646 3.11 -0.19 -41.80
CA SER A 646 3.93 0.15 -42.97
C SER A 646 4.61 -1.12 -43.46
N GLY A 647 4.39 -1.48 -44.72
CA GLY A 647 5.02 -2.65 -45.33
C GLY A 647 6.50 -2.40 -45.62
N GLY A 648 6.81 -1.26 -46.24
CA GLY A 648 8.15 -0.93 -46.66
C GLY A 648 8.41 -1.35 -48.11
N ALA A 649 9.47 -2.12 -48.34
CA ALA A 649 9.93 -2.51 -49.66
C ALA A 649 9.76 -4.01 -49.89
N GLY A 650 8.78 -4.39 -50.69
CA GLY A 650 8.55 -5.76 -51.12
C GLY A 650 7.10 -5.94 -51.54
N ALA A 651 6.62 -7.18 -51.62
CA ALA A 651 5.23 -7.49 -51.87
C ALA A 651 4.51 -7.85 -50.57
N ASP A 652 4.00 -6.82 -49.90
CA ASP A 652 3.50 -6.92 -48.54
C ASP A 652 2.02 -7.33 -48.48
N GLN A 653 1.66 -8.01 -47.39
CA GLN A 653 0.31 -8.49 -47.14
C GLN A 653 -0.25 -7.89 -45.85
N PHE A 654 -1.27 -7.05 -45.97
CA PHE A 654 -1.98 -6.48 -44.83
C PHE A 654 -3.30 -7.22 -44.62
N TRP A 655 -3.31 -8.24 -43.77
CA TRP A 655 -4.51 -8.96 -43.37
C TRP A 655 -5.29 -8.14 -42.35
N ILE A 656 -6.02 -7.14 -42.85
CA ILE A 656 -6.73 -6.10 -42.08
C ILE A 656 -8.03 -6.58 -41.40
N LEU A 657 -8.42 -7.84 -41.61
CA LEU A 657 -9.57 -8.50 -40.99
C LEU A 657 -9.36 -10.02 -41.06
N THR A 658 -9.17 -10.69 -39.93
CA THR A 658 -8.93 -12.15 -39.86
C THR A 658 -9.95 -12.88 -38.96
N GLY A 659 -10.82 -12.14 -38.28
CA GLY A 659 -11.79 -12.65 -37.30
C GLY A 659 -12.96 -11.69 -37.10
N ASP A 660 -13.19 -11.23 -35.88
CA ASP A 660 -14.25 -10.27 -35.61
C ASP A 660 -13.91 -8.88 -36.20
N LEU A 661 -14.93 -8.05 -36.37
CA LEU A 661 -14.72 -6.69 -36.87
C LEU A 661 -14.00 -5.87 -35.79
N PRO A 662 -12.91 -5.14 -36.12
CA PRO A 662 -12.17 -4.37 -35.15
C PRO A 662 -13.03 -3.24 -34.57
N GLY A 663 -12.79 -2.90 -33.30
CA GLY A 663 -13.46 -1.80 -32.62
C GLY A 663 -13.09 -0.43 -33.22
N THR A 664 -11.84 -0.30 -33.66
CA THR A 664 -11.31 0.88 -34.35
C THR A 664 -10.56 0.50 -35.62
N ALA A 665 -10.71 1.27 -36.69
CA ALA A 665 -10.07 0.98 -37.96
C ALA A 665 -8.54 0.99 -37.87
N ASN A 666 -7.89 0.03 -38.51
CA ASN A 666 -6.43 0.02 -38.70
C ASN A 666 -6.03 1.01 -39.80
N THR A 667 -4.82 1.56 -39.74
CA THR A 667 -4.29 2.49 -40.73
C THR A 667 -3.09 1.89 -41.45
N VAL A 668 -3.17 1.72 -42.76
CA VAL A 668 -2.05 1.33 -43.61
C VAL A 668 -1.43 2.59 -44.23
N LEU A 669 -0.13 2.75 -44.09
CA LEU A 669 0.57 4.01 -44.35
C LEU A 669 1.11 4.14 -45.78
N ASP A 670 1.51 3.04 -46.41
CA ASP A 670 2.33 3.05 -47.63
C ASP A 670 1.90 2.06 -48.73
N PHE A 671 0.70 1.49 -48.64
CA PHE A 671 0.17 0.50 -49.59
C PHE A 671 0.45 0.81 -51.08
N GLU A 672 1.22 -0.06 -51.76
CA GLU A 672 1.56 0.04 -53.17
C GLU A 672 0.63 -0.82 -54.05
N THR A 673 -0.20 -0.14 -54.84
CA THR A 673 -1.14 -0.82 -55.75
C THR A 673 -0.42 -1.63 -56.82
N GLY A 674 -0.65 -2.95 -56.82
CA GLY A 674 -0.10 -3.87 -57.82
C GLY A 674 1.16 -4.60 -57.35
N THR A 675 1.66 -4.25 -56.17
CA THR A 675 2.71 -4.97 -55.45
C THR A 675 2.09 -5.62 -54.21
N ASP A 676 1.44 -4.82 -53.36
CA ASP A 676 0.86 -5.26 -52.08
C ASP A 676 -0.58 -5.77 -52.23
N VAL A 677 -1.02 -6.52 -51.22
CA VAL A 677 -2.40 -7.01 -51.11
C VAL A 677 -3.02 -6.75 -49.73
N LEU A 678 -4.34 -6.53 -49.72
CA LEU A 678 -5.16 -6.44 -48.51
C LEU A 678 -5.85 -7.79 -48.27
N GLY A 679 -5.48 -8.46 -47.19
CA GLY A 679 -6.06 -9.74 -46.81
C GLY A 679 -7.35 -9.58 -46.00
N ILE A 680 -8.34 -10.42 -46.32
CA ILE A 680 -9.58 -10.58 -45.55
C ILE A 680 -9.81 -12.08 -45.32
N GLY A 681 -9.96 -12.49 -44.06
CA GLY A 681 -10.22 -13.86 -43.65
C GLY A 681 -11.31 -13.96 -42.59
N GLY A 682 -11.81 -15.17 -42.35
CA GLY A 682 -12.65 -15.46 -41.18
C GLY A 682 -14.11 -15.02 -41.29
N GLN A 683 -14.55 -14.43 -42.40
CA GLN A 683 -15.92 -13.89 -42.56
C GLN A 683 -16.98 -14.91 -43.00
N GLY A 684 -16.61 -16.19 -43.05
CA GLY A 684 -17.49 -17.28 -43.43
C GLY A 684 -17.65 -17.45 -44.95
N THR A 685 -18.36 -18.50 -45.34
CA THR A 685 -18.45 -18.91 -46.75
C THR A 685 -19.21 -17.90 -47.59
N GLY A 686 -18.57 -17.43 -48.66
CA GLY A 686 -19.20 -16.55 -49.67
C GLY A 686 -18.97 -15.07 -49.45
N PHE A 687 -18.22 -14.68 -48.42
CA PHE A 687 -17.74 -13.31 -48.27
C PHE A 687 -16.69 -13.00 -49.35
N ASP A 688 -16.88 -11.90 -50.09
CA ASP A 688 -15.96 -11.49 -51.15
C ASP A 688 -15.83 -9.95 -51.29
N PHE A 689 -15.17 -9.51 -52.36
CA PHE A 689 -14.95 -8.08 -52.64
C PHE A 689 -16.25 -7.26 -52.75
N ALA A 690 -17.37 -7.86 -53.16
CA ALA A 690 -18.64 -7.18 -53.28
C ALA A 690 -19.29 -6.84 -51.92
N ASP A 691 -18.83 -7.48 -50.84
CA ASP A 691 -19.30 -7.21 -49.47
C ASP A 691 -18.58 -6.02 -48.82
N LEU A 692 -17.52 -5.51 -49.46
CA LEU A 692 -16.77 -4.35 -48.99
C LEU A 692 -17.38 -3.03 -49.47
N THR A 693 -17.43 -2.04 -48.58
CA THR A 693 -17.76 -0.67 -48.90
C THR A 693 -16.49 0.17 -48.94
N LEU A 694 -16.16 0.70 -50.13
CA LEU A 694 -14.98 1.54 -50.37
C LEU A 694 -15.40 3.00 -50.55
N SER A 695 -14.90 3.90 -49.70
CA SER A 695 -15.27 5.32 -49.72
C SER A 695 -14.11 6.22 -49.31
N GLY A 696 -13.73 7.18 -50.16
CA GLY A 696 -12.62 8.07 -49.87
C GLY A 696 -11.33 7.27 -49.68
N ASN A 697 -10.81 7.23 -48.46
CA ASN A 697 -9.64 6.45 -48.08
C ASN A 697 -9.97 5.27 -47.15
N SER A 698 -11.25 4.95 -46.94
CA SER A 698 -11.67 3.90 -46.00
C SER A 698 -12.21 2.65 -46.69
N ILE A 699 -12.12 1.54 -45.97
CA ILE A 699 -12.67 0.23 -46.29
C ILE A 699 -13.56 -0.18 -45.11
N ALA A 700 -14.78 -0.60 -45.39
CA ALA A 700 -15.78 -0.95 -44.38
C ALA A 700 -16.53 -2.24 -44.70
N VAL A 701 -16.99 -2.92 -43.65
CA VAL A 701 -17.94 -4.02 -43.69
C VAL A 701 -19.21 -3.57 -42.98
N GLY A 702 -20.32 -3.50 -43.71
CA GLY A 702 -21.54 -2.88 -43.19
C GLY A 702 -21.31 -1.42 -42.78
N SER A 703 -21.51 -1.10 -41.51
CA SER A 703 -21.25 0.25 -40.95
C SER A 703 -19.88 0.40 -40.30
N THR A 704 -19.13 -0.68 -40.13
CA THR A 704 -17.85 -0.67 -39.41
C THR A 704 -16.71 -0.41 -40.39
N THR A 705 -15.93 0.64 -40.14
CA THR A 705 -14.70 0.89 -40.89
C THR A 705 -13.61 -0.01 -40.34
N ILE A 706 -13.02 -0.85 -41.18
CA ILE A 706 -12.01 -1.83 -40.79
C ILE A 706 -10.59 -1.35 -41.10
N ALA A 707 -10.43 -0.52 -42.14
CA ALA A 707 -9.15 0.02 -42.53
C ALA A 707 -9.25 1.41 -43.14
N ILE A 708 -8.16 2.18 -42.97
CA ILE A 708 -7.90 3.48 -43.57
C ILE A 708 -6.57 3.39 -44.32
N LEU A 709 -6.53 3.80 -45.58
CA LEU A 709 -5.31 3.79 -46.39
C LEU A 709 -4.79 5.22 -46.59
N THR A 710 -3.57 5.51 -46.15
CA THR A 710 -2.98 6.84 -46.33
C THR A 710 -2.63 7.08 -47.78
N GLY A 711 -3.05 8.23 -48.34
CA GLY A 711 -2.72 8.62 -49.72
C GLY A 711 -3.43 7.83 -50.82
N ILE A 712 -4.23 6.81 -50.50
CA ILE A 712 -4.96 5.98 -51.46
C ILE A 712 -6.44 6.36 -51.49
N ASN A 713 -6.98 6.53 -52.69
CA ASN A 713 -8.43 6.57 -52.89
C ASN A 713 -8.95 5.14 -53.09
N THR A 714 -9.62 4.59 -52.07
CA THR A 714 -10.05 3.18 -52.04
C THR A 714 -11.03 2.83 -53.16
N THR A 715 -11.76 3.82 -53.70
CA THR A 715 -12.66 3.60 -54.86
C THR A 715 -11.93 3.23 -56.16
N SER A 716 -10.60 3.35 -56.19
CA SER A 716 -9.77 2.92 -57.33
C SER A 716 -9.29 1.46 -57.22
N LEU A 717 -9.45 0.82 -56.06
CA LEU A 717 -9.04 -0.56 -55.83
C LEU A 717 -9.98 -1.54 -56.52
N THR A 718 -9.45 -2.72 -56.85
CA THR A 718 -10.19 -3.82 -57.48
C THR A 718 -9.99 -5.10 -56.69
N ALA A 719 -10.78 -6.14 -56.98
CA ALA A 719 -10.60 -7.46 -56.37
C ALA A 719 -9.18 -8.04 -56.49
N ALA A 720 -8.36 -7.60 -57.46
CA ALA A 720 -6.97 -8.03 -57.58
C ALA A 720 -6.04 -7.44 -56.50
N ASN A 721 -6.48 -6.42 -55.76
CA ASN A 721 -5.76 -5.84 -54.63
C ASN A 721 -6.07 -6.55 -53.31
N PHE A 722 -6.91 -7.59 -53.33
CA PHE A 722 -7.38 -8.28 -52.15
C PHE A 722 -7.10 -9.78 -52.22
N ALA A 723 -6.79 -10.36 -51.07
CA ALA A 723 -6.78 -11.80 -50.85
C ALA A 723 -7.95 -12.17 -49.91
N PHE A 724 -8.68 -13.25 -50.23
CA PHE A 724 -9.80 -13.75 -49.42
C PHE A 724 -9.55 -15.21 -49.04
N VAL A 725 -9.75 -15.55 -47.76
CA VAL A 725 -9.60 -16.93 -47.23
C VAL A 725 -10.75 -17.37 -46.34
#